data_AF-A0A2V0NWB9-F1
#
_entry.id   AF-A0A2V0NWB9-F1
#
_cell.length_a   1.000
_cell.length_b   1.000
_cell.length_c   1.000
_cell.angle_alpha   90.00
_cell.angle_beta   90.00
_cell.angle_gamma   90.00
#
_symmetry.space_group_name_H-M   'P 1'
#
loop_
_entity.id
_entity.type
_entity.pdbx_description
1 polymer ?
#
loop_
_entity_poly.entity_id
_entity_poly.type
_entity_poly.pdbx_seq_one_letter_code
_entity_poly.pdbx_strand_id
1 'polypeptide(L)'
;MAPRRNGGRVGGAAVLLLLLLAGASASLPGDAEPLGGDETVVFAPPPEEGGDLGLPDSKRNSWIVVFHDPDGDAIVAEAAQAAAETAAAAETAAATAAAAGDSGGDAMAPPRASPFRASAARLTGRGRLQRLAALKSSVLGEGLPPGLAARYVGRFKHLPLSVVVADDTAAAAAALDTLRADGRVAGVVPNRRLRPNLVETLPLIAQPATAAAGQNGAGCAIAVIDTGANYRSADLGSCTSVGKPYSCRVKAHIDTGAQDNLLDSITNKYHGTNTASIAAAVAPGADIISIDVFGGDGDSAETVDILAGLDWVVENAVKRRICSVNFSLGWSNSSPTCTDDAFQKAFQALRAVGVLSAVSAGNNYRTNALSGPACLPEVVSVGATHDAPNNVCYSWSAEDQVACFSNNAPGMTLWAPGCSLTAGATVEGAPVALCGTSMAAPVAAGAIAVMRAAVPWATLDQVVAALREGGPVVADTRAAGAASHARIRIPDAVAKLQSFAGPSLPAKAVPPAGAVAVNGGAARTGGLGVILSIAANASSGAVAAMCIANQAAACGEASAFRTFDPAPAWKLAGPPGAYGARTVYVWLRDERGNSMQAPATATIEYAAGAPVTNFDPPTGRVLINGGAAAVASSAVELTVEADDDAGPEGLTMCISNADGPCSPYRALASTVQWTGKVVSGGLTVYVWLKDRDGYETPRPLTATARIDGDPPKILSFTLDGGGAATNTPAVKVVARAADASGVSSVCFDAAASGDCTGTWKAADASGEATGALTLDASAPGLKPVRAFFRDKTGLTSSQVLQVWYDTKAPAMQSGMKLKGRRGSGSVRLSWRRSKVTDRESGLAGYLLAYAPGSAAPPEGCGAAAGVAVHGSPIPATAKRVEVTGLLPGTDYTFRLCAVDKADNRAAGVTAVVTTKAA
;
A
#
# COMPACT_ATOMS: atom_id res chain seq x y z
N MET A 1 -4.89 58.37 10.02
CA MET A 1 -6.33 58.12 9.86
C MET A 1 -6.52 57.14 8.70
N ALA A 2 -7.07 55.96 8.97
CA ALA A 2 -7.68 55.09 7.95
C ALA A 2 -9.14 55.57 7.67
N PRO A 3 -9.96 54.99 6.74
CA PRO A 3 -9.73 53.84 5.84
C PRO A 3 -10.38 53.87 4.40
N ARG A 4 -9.86 52.97 3.52
CA ARG A 4 -10.51 51.98 2.57
C ARG A 4 -11.44 52.47 1.41
N ARG A 5 -11.51 51.84 0.20
CA ARG A 5 -11.43 50.40 -0.20
C ARG A 5 -11.29 50.19 -1.74
N ASN A 6 -10.53 49.14 -2.14
CA ASN A 6 -10.51 48.22 -3.32
C ASN A 6 -10.92 48.67 -4.75
N GLY A 7 -10.28 48.29 -5.87
CA GLY A 7 -9.22 47.30 -6.16
C GLY A 7 -9.71 46.21 -7.12
N GLY A 8 -9.43 46.32 -8.43
CA GLY A 8 -9.88 45.39 -9.47
C GLY A 8 -8.83 45.12 -10.57
N ARG A 9 -8.68 43.82 -10.86
CA ARG A 9 -8.24 43.08 -12.07
C ARG A 9 -7.03 43.52 -12.96
N VAL A 10 -6.08 42.57 -13.02
CA VAL A 10 -5.53 41.81 -14.17
C VAL A 10 -4.96 42.54 -15.41
N GLY A 11 -3.68 42.25 -15.68
CA GLY A 11 -3.19 41.78 -17.00
C GLY A 11 -2.24 42.72 -17.77
N GLY A 12 -1.11 42.18 -18.25
CA GLY A 12 -0.41 42.75 -19.41
C GLY A 12 1.12 42.60 -19.46
N ALA A 13 1.54 41.59 -20.22
CA ALA A 13 2.79 41.37 -20.96
C ALA A 13 3.72 42.56 -21.29
N ALA A 14 5.02 42.25 -21.46
CA ALA A 14 5.90 42.55 -22.61
C ALA A 14 7.38 42.41 -22.17
N VAL A 15 8.37 41.76 -22.82
CA VAL A 15 8.86 41.63 -24.21
C VAL A 15 10.41 41.58 -24.10
N LEU A 16 11.08 40.93 -25.08
CA LEU A 16 12.41 41.22 -25.70
C LEU A 16 13.50 40.12 -25.48
N LEU A 17 14.32 39.62 -26.43
CA LEU A 17 14.40 39.53 -27.90
C LEU A 17 15.78 38.92 -28.28
N LEU A 18 15.83 38.06 -29.31
CA LEU A 18 16.78 38.03 -30.46
C LEU A 18 18.24 37.43 -30.40
N LEU A 19 18.52 36.72 -31.52
CA LEU A 19 19.78 36.41 -32.28
C LEU A 19 20.37 34.99 -32.06
N LEU A 20 20.80 34.20 -33.05
CA LEU A 20 20.91 34.30 -34.52
C LEU A 20 21.25 32.91 -35.11
N LEU A 21 20.92 32.72 -36.39
CA LEU A 21 21.28 31.62 -37.29
C LEU A 21 22.79 31.54 -37.61
N ALA A 22 23.32 30.34 -37.86
CA ALA A 22 24.20 30.02 -39.01
C ALA A 22 24.51 28.50 -39.06
N GLY A 23 24.26 27.88 -40.22
CA GLY A 23 24.63 26.49 -40.48
C GLY A 23 26.04 26.33 -41.05
N ALA A 24 26.54 25.10 -41.00
CA ALA A 24 27.56 24.60 -41.94
C ALA A 24 27.48 23.06 -41.99
N SER A 25 27.23 22.55 -43.19
CA SER A 25 27.41 21.16 -43.60
C SER A 25 28.90 20.87 -43.83
N ALA A 26 29.41 19.76 -43.31
CA ALA A 26 30.70 19.20 -43.68
C ALA A 26 30.68 17.66 -43.61
N SER A 27 31.23 17.04 -44.65
CA SER A 27 31.33 15.61 -44.91
C SER A 27 32.29 14.87 -43.96
N LEU A 28 32.02 13.58 -43.75
CA LEU A 28 32.86 12.58 -43.07
C LEU A 28 34.24 12.41 -43.72
N PRO A 29 35.29 12.04 -42.95
CA PRO A 29 35.63 10.60 -42.86
C PRO A 29 36.21 10.12 -41.52
N GLY A 30 36.06 8.82 -41.25
CA GLY A 30 37.05 7.98 -40.58
C GLY A 30 36.93 7.77 -39.07
N ASP A 31 36.59 6.53 -38.70
CA ASP A 31 36.99 5.80 -37.49
C ASP A 31 36.95 6.54 -36.14
N ALA A 32 35.85 6.37 -35.42
CA ALA A 32 35.82 6.56 -33.98
C ALA A 32 34.99 5.45 -33.33
N GLU A 33 35.64 4.62 -32.50
CA GLU A 33 34.95 3.82 -31.50
C GLU A 33 34.19 4.75 -30.54
N PRO A 34 32.94 4.45 -30.13
CA PRO A 34 32.32 5.20 -29.06
C PRO A 34 32.64 4.55 -27.71
N LEU A 35 33.53 5.21 -26.97
CA LEU A 35 33.61 5.09 -25.51
C LEU A 35 32.63 6.09 -24.88
N GLY A 36 31.68 5.57 -24.09
CA GLY A 36 31.12 6.24 -22.91
C GLY A 36 29.86 7.10 -23.10
N GLY A 37 28.80 6.72 -22.38
CA GLY A 37 27.66 7.58 -22.04
C GLY A 37 26.36 7.29 -22.80
N ASP A 38 25.30 7.09 -22.02
CA ASP A 38 23.87 7.15 -22.37
C ASP A 38 23.15 5.99 -23.07
N GLU A 39 22.00 5.64 -22.49
CA GLU A 39 20.92 4.87 -23.10
C GLU A 39 20.40 5.63 -24.33
N THR A 40 21.09 5.51 -25.46
CA THR A 40 20.60 6.06 -26.73
C THR A 40 19.33 5.31 -27.14
N VAL A 41 18.19 6.01 -27.14
CA VAL A 41 16.95 5.52 -27.76
C VAL A 41 17.23 5.30 -29.24
N VAL A 42 17.14 4.05 -29.70
CA VAL A 42 17.31 3.74 -31.12
C VAL A 42 16.00 4.06 -31.81
N PHE A 43 15.98 5.12 -32.61
CA PHE A 43 14.87 5.36 -33.52
C PHE A 43 14.85 4.23 -34.54
N ALA A 44 13.73 3.52 -34.63
CA ALA A 44 13.48 2.71 -35.81
C ALA A 44 13.50 3.68 -37.01
N PRO A 45 14.25 3.38 -38.10
CA PRO A 45 14.10 4.16 -39.32
C PRO A 45 12.61 4.16 -39.69
N PRO A 46 12.06 5.30 -40.14
CA PRO A 46 10.72 5.26 -40.73
C PRO A 46 10.73 4.15 -41.79
N PRO A 47 9.71 3.28 -41.86
CA PRO A 47 9.68 2.23 -42.85
C PRO A 47 9.98 2.86 -44.21
N GLU A 48 11.05 2.38 -44.88
CA GLU A 48 11.39 2.83 -46.22
C GLU A 48 10.13 2.80 -47.09
N GLU A 49 9.98 3.83 -47.90
CA GLU A 49 8.89 4.00 -48.86
C GLU A 49 8.73 2.74 -49.71
N GLY A 50 7.77 1.89 -49.34
CA GLY A 50 7.58 0.60 -49.97
C GLY A 50 6.22 0.01 -49.66
N GLY A 51 5.17 0.79 -49.92
CA GLY A 51 3.79 0.38 -49.68
C GLY A 51 2.83 1.56 -49.79
N ASP A 52 2.68 2.06 -51.01
CA ASP A 52 1.63 3.00 -51.37
C ASP A 52 0.24 2.41 -51.01
N LEU A 53 -0.36 2.90 -49.94
CA LEU A 53 -1.78 2.70 -49.64
C LEU A 53 -2.67 3.79 -50.26
N GLY A 54 -2.18 4.55 -51.24
CA GLY A 54 -3.01 5.38 -52.12
C GLY A 54 -3.80 6.45 -51.39
N LEU A 55 -3.18 7.19 -50.45
CA LEU A 55 -3.78 8.41 -49.90
C LEU A 55 -3.10 9.63 -50.55
N PRO A 56 -3.87 10.59 -51.11
CA PRO A 56 -3.30 11.70 -51.87
C PRO A 56 -2.41 12.61 -50.99
N ASP A 57 -1.34 13.17 -51.59
CA ASP A 57 -0.33 14.04 -50.96
C ASP A 57 -0.87 15.27 -50.19
N SER A 58 -2.16 15.59 -50.37
CA SER A 58 -2.83 16.76 -49.79
C SER A 58 -3.05 16.75 -48.26
N LYS A 59 -2.69 15.67 -47.55
CA LYS A 59 -2.83 15.57 -46.07
C LYS A 59 -1.53 15.74 -45.29
N ARG A 60 -0.36 15.68 -45.92
CA ARG A 60 0.94 15.61 -45.22
C ARG A 60 1.40 16.92 -44.57
N ASN A 61 0.83 18.07 -44.96
CA ASN A 61 1.17 19.40 -44.41
C ASN A 61 -0.12 20.15 -44.01
N SER A 62 -0.91 19.58 -43.10
CA SER A 62 -2.23 20.15 -42.75
C SER A 62 -2.43 20.36 -41.25
N TRP A 63 -3.17 21.42 -40.90
CA TRP A 63 -3.52 21.80 -39.54
C TRP A 63 -5.03 22.03 -39.44
N ILE A 64 -5.58 21.76 -38.26
CA ILE A 64 -6.97 22.00 -37.89
C ILE A 64 -7.02 23.31 -37.09
N VAL A 65 -7.68 24.31 -37.65
CA VAL A 65 -8.03 25.56 -36.97
C VAL A 65 -9.33 25.35 -36.20
N VAL A 66 -9.29 25.61 -34.90
CA VAL A 66 -10.42 25.55 -33.97
C VAL A 66 -10.93 26.97 -33.74
N PHE A 67 -12.22 27.21 -33.97
CA PHE A 67 -12.85 28.52 -33.80
C PHE A 67 -13.59 28.61 -32.47
N HIS A 68 -13.62 29.79 -31.86
CA HIS A 68 -14.57 30.08 -30.79
C HIS A 68 -15.98 30.12 -31.38
N ASP A 69 -16.86 29.22 -30.96
CA ASP A 69 -18.25 29.16 -31.42
C ASP A 69 -19.20 29.47 -30.26
N PRO A 70 -19.56 30.77 -30.07
CA PRO A 70 -20.37 31.19 -28.93
C PRO A 70 -21.74 30.51 -28.90
N ASP A 71 -22.32 30.20 -30.07
CA ASP A 71 -23.60 29.49 -30.15
C ASP A 71 -23.42 28.03 -29.70
N GLY A 72 -22.34 27.37 -30.11
CA GLY A 72 -21.99 26.01 -29.70
C GLY A 72 -21.66 25.91 -28.21
N ASP A 73 -20.84 26.82 -27.70
CA ASP A 73 -20.43 26.88 -26.29
C ASP A 73 -21.64 27.19 -25.39
N ALA A 74 -22.54 28.07 -25.80
CA ALA A 74 -23.80 28.32 -25.12
C ALA A 74 -24.71 27.08 -25.14
N ILE A 75 -24.82 26.34 -26.27
CA ILE A 75 -25.57 25.09 -26.32
C ILE A 75 -24.96 24.03 -25.40
N VAL A 76 -23.64 23.95 -25.29
CA VAL A 76 -22.95 23.00 -24.39
C VAL A 76 -23.17 23.41 -22.92
N ALA A 77 -23.10 24.70 -22.60
CA ALA A 77 -23.37 25.22 -21.27
C ALA A 77 -24.85 25.05 -20.87
N GLU A 78 -25.78 25.35 -21.78
CA GLU A 78 -27.21 25.13 -21.61
C GLU A 78 -27.56 23.64 -21.52
N ALA A 79 -26.89 22.77 -22.29
CA ALA A 79 -27.08 21.32 -22.18
C ALA A 79 -26.53 20.77 -20.86
N ALA A 80 -25.40 21.30 -20.38
CA ALA A 80 -24.85 20.98 -19.06
C ALA A 80 -25.77 21.48 -17.94
N GLN A 81 -26.32 22.69 -18.08
CA GLN A 81 -27.27 23.28 -17.15
C GLN A 81 -28.63 22.55 -17.18
N ALA A 82 -29.15 22.22 -18.36
CA ALA A 82 -30.37 21.43 -18.52
C ALA A 82 -30.17 19.98 -18.04
N ALA A 83 -28.98 19.39 -18.18
CA ALA A 83 -28.67 18.11 -17.57
C ALA A 83 -28.64 18.20 -16.04
N ALA A 84 -28.10 19.29 -15.49
CA ALA A 84 -28.14 19.58 -14.06
C ALA A 84 -29.57 19.85 -13.55
N GLU A 85 -30.39 20.58 -14.32
CA GLU A 85 -31.79 20.87 -14.00
C GLU A 85 -32.69 19.64 -14.21
N THR A 86 -32.40 18.77 -15.18
CA THR A 86 -33.10 17.47 -15.35
C THR A 86 -32.73 16.51 -14.23
N ALA A 87 -31.48 16.54 -13.76
CA ALA A 87 -31.07 15.82 -12.55
C ALA A 87 -31.83 16.36 -11.31
N ALA A 88 -31.96 17.70 -11.18
CA ALA A 88 -32.72 18.33 -10.10
C ALA A 88 -34.25 18.13 -10.21
N ALA A 89 -34.81 18.09 -11.43
CA ALA A 89 -36.22 17.86 -11.69
C ALA A 89 -36.60 16.37 -11.59
N ALA A 90 -35.69 15.45 -11.92
CA ALA A 90 -35.84 14.04 -11.60
C ALA A 90 -35.84 13.81 -10.08
N GLU A 91 -35.02 14.56 -9.35
CA GLU A 91 -35.09 14.67 -7.89
C GLU A 91 -36.45 15.25 -7.41
N THR A 92 -37.02 16.23 -8.11
CA THR A 92 -38.27 16.91 -7.74
C THR A 92 -39.55 16.15 -8.17
N ALA A 93 -39.49 15.34 -9.23
CA ALA A 93 -40.59 14.50 -9.74
C ALA A 93 -40.65 13.17 -8.98
N ALA A 94 -39.50 12.57 -8.67
CA ALA A 94 -39.40 11.56 -7.61
C ALA A 94 -39.92 12.14 -6.29
N ALA A 95 -39.78 13.46 -6.12
CA ALA A 95 -40.36 14.26 -5.05
C ALA A 95 -41.72 14.93 -5.32
N THR A 96 -42.56 14.45 -6.26
CA THR A 96 -44.02 14.71 -6.25
C THR A 96 -44.88 13.45 -6.49
N ALA A 97 -44.33 12.42 -7.16
CA ALA A 97 -45.05 11.19 -7.51
C ALA A 97 -45.46 10.32 -6.33
N ALA A 98 -44.92 10.55 -5.14
CA ALA A 98 -45.35 9.80 -3.98
C ALA A 98 -46.42 10.54 -3.13
N ALA A 99 -46.85 11.76 -3.50
CA ALA A 99 -47.86 12.53 -2.76
C ALA A 99 -49.32 12.35 -3.23
N ALA A 100 -49.57 11.63 -4.32
CA ALA A 100 -50.94 11.46 -4.84
C ALA A 100 -51.23 9.97 -5.10
N GLY A 101 -52.09 9.40 -4.24
CA GLY A 101 -52.79 8.15 -4.52
C GLY A 101 -53.87 8.34 -5.57
N ASP A 102 -54.06 7.27 -6.34
CA ASP A 102 -54.90 7.07 -7.53
C ASP A 102 -56.23 7.86 -7.60
N SER A 103 -56.42 8.60 -8.70
CA SER A 103 -57.64 8.48 -9.52
C SER A 103 -57.51 9.21 -10.86
N GLY A 104 -57.92 8.51 -11.91
CA GLY A 104 -58.65 9.11 -13.04
C GLY A 104 -57.81 9.69 -14.17
N GLY A 105 -57.90 9.05 -15.33
CA GLY A 105 -57.20 9.44 -16.54
C GLY A 105 -57.62 10.80 -17.09
N ASP A 106 -56.63 11.51 -17.61
CA ASP A 106 -56.77 12.35 -18.79
C ASP A 106 -55.41 12.43 -19.51
N ALA A 107 -55.51 12.61 -20.82
CA ALA A 107 -54.49 12.35 -21.83
C ALA A 107 -53.04 12.75 -21.47
N MET A 108 -52.13 11.78 -21.65
CA MET A 108 -50.69 11.99 -21.75
C MET A 108 -50.39 13.00 -22.87
N ALA A 109 -50.15 14.26 -22.51
CA ALA A 109 -49.53 15.20 -23.44
C ALA A 109 -48.14 14.65 -23.80
N PRO A 110 -47.77 14.60 -25.10
CA PRO A 110 -46.53 13.99 -25.52
C PRO A 110 -45.34 14.69 -24.86
N PRO A 111 -44.26 13.97 -24.53
CA PRO A 111 -43.11 14.55 -23.85
C PRO A 111 -42.55 15.68 -24.72
N ARG A 112 -42.35 16.86 -24.14
CA ARG A 112 -41.55 17.93 -24.77
C ARG A 112 -40.28 17.29 -25.30
N ALA A 113 -39.97 17.54 -26.58
CA ALA A 113 -38.90 16.89 -27.31
C ALA A 113 -37.62 16.77 -26.47
N SER A 114 -37.02 15.57 -26.43
CA SER A 114 -35.77 15.28 -25.71
C SER A 114 -34.76 16.42 -25.88
N PRO A 115 -34.12 16.93 -24.82
CA PRO A 115 -33.14 18.01 -24.90
C PRO A 115 -32.04 17.70 -25.93
N PHE A 116 -31.73 16.43 -26.16
CA PHE A 116 -30.86 15.98 -27.24
C PHE A 116 -31.36 16.35 -28.64
N ARG A 117 -32.65 16.20 -28.93
CA ARG A 117 -33.24 16.59 -30.23
C ARG A 117 -33.27 18.10 -30.41
N ALA A 118 -33.54 18.86 -29.34
CA ALA A 118 -33.52 20.33 -29.39
C ALA A 118 -32.08 20.87 -29.56
N SER A 119 -31.12 20.37 -28.80
CA SER A 119 -29.71 20.73 -28.95
C SER A 119 -29.14 20.28 -30.29
N ALA A 120 -29.49 19.09 -30.78
CA ALA A 120 -29.13 18.64 -32.12
C ALA A 120 -29.74 19.53 -33.21
N ALA A 121 -31.01 19.95 -33.08
CA ALA A 121 -31.67 20.86 -34.01
C ALA A 121 -31.06 22.27 -33.99
N ARG A 122 -30.57 22.75 -32.85
CA ARG A 122 -29.84 24.03 -32.74
C ARG A 122 -28.42 23.93 -33.31
N LEU A 123 -27.71 22.84 -33.02
CA LEU A 123 -26.37 22.57 -33.57
C LEU A 123 -26.41 22.41 -35.10
N THR A 124 -27.47 21.80 -35.64
CA THR A 124 -27.68 21.62 -37.09
C THR A 124 -28.54 22.73 -37.71
N GLY A 125 -28.97 23.71 -36.91
CA GLY A 125 -29.88 24.77 -37.33
C GLY A 125 -29.23 25.73 -38.32
N ARG A 126 -29.95 26.07 -39.39
CA ARG A 126 -29.41 26.91 -40.49
C ARG A 126 -28.81 28.23 -39.99
N GLY A 127 -29.40 28.87 -38.98
CA GLY A 127 -28.91 30.14 -38.43
C GLY A 127 -27.53 30.04 -37.77
N ARG A 128 -27.30 29.05 -36.90
CA ARG A 128 -25.96 28.78 -36.33
C ARG A 128 -24.98 28.38 -37.41
N LEU A 129 -25.38 27.49 -38.33
CA LEU A 129 -24.50 27.06 -39.42
C LEU A 129 -24.10 28.21 -40.35
N GLN A 130 -24.99 29.19 -40.58
CA GLN A 130 -24.67 30.41 -41.33
C GLN A 130 -23.69 31.30 -40.56
N ARG A 131 -23.89 31.51 -39.25
CA ARG A 131 -22.94 32.28 -38.42
C ARG A 131 -21.58 31.60 -38.29
N LEU A 132 -21.57 30.28 -38.10
CA LEU A 132 -20.35 29.49 -38.03
C LEU A 132 -19.61 29.46 -39.37
N ALA A 133 -20.33 29.36 -40.49
CA ALA A 133 -19.75 29.50 -41.83
C ALA A 133 -19.21 30.92 -42.07
N ALA A 134 -19.94 31.96 -41.65
CA ALA A 134 -19.49 33.34 -41.75
C ALA A 134 -18.24 33.59 -40.88
N LEU A 135 -18.19 33.04 -39.67
CA LEU A 135 -17.02 33.10 -38.78
C LEU A 135 -15.79 32.48 -39.45
N LYS A 136 -15.92 31.24 -39.91
CA LYS A 136 -14.84 30.53 -40.61
C LYS A 136 -14.38 31.27 -41.86
N SER A 137 -15.31 31.80 -42.64
CA SER A 137 -15.00 32.62 -43.82
C SER A 137 -14.38 33.96 -43.44
N SER A 138 -14.74 34.58 -42.32
CA SER A 138 -14.16 35.86 -41.88
C SER A 138 -12.74 35.73 -41.34
N VAL A 139 -12.33 34.53 -40.92
CA VAL A 139 -10.98 34.24 -40.45
C VAL A 139 -10.12 33.65 -41.57
N LEU A 140 -10.70 32.83 -42.45
CA LEU A 140 -9.95 32.10 -43.48
C LEU A 140 -10.17 32.59 -44.92
N GLY A 141 -11.10 33.53 -45.15
CA GLY A 141 -11.59 33.89 -46.48
C GLY A 141 -11.07 35.22 -47.05
N GLU A 142 -10.46 36.10 -46.25
CA GLU A 142 -10.00 37.42 -46.73
C GLU A 142 -8.53 37.76 -46.45
N GLY A 143 -7.71 36.80 -46.01
CA GLY A 143 -6.28 37.05 -45.82
C GLY A 143 -5.58 36.03 -44.94
N LEU A 144 -5.51 34.78 -45.39
CA LEU A 144 -4.56 33.85 -44.80
C LEU A 144 -3.14 34.41 -44.99
N PRO A 145 -2.25 34.29 -43.99
CA PRO A 145 -0.87 34.72 -44.18
C PRO A 145 -0.23 33.97 -45.36
N PRO A 146 0.66 34.62 -46.14
CA PRO A 146 1.38 33.95 -47.22
C PRO A 146 2.04 32.66 -46.72
N GLY A 147 1.80 31.55 -47.41
CA GLY A 147 2.31 30.21 -47.01
C GLY A 147 1.22 29.22 -46.56
N LEU A 148 0.00 29.70 -46.26
CA LEU A 148 -1.16 28.83 -45.99
C LEU A 148 -2.23 28.97 -47.08
N ALA A 149 -2.71 27.83 -47.54
CA ALA A 149 -3.88 27.72 -48.41
C ALA A 149 -5.07 27.15 -47.62
N ALA A 150 -6.23 27.80 -47.73
CA ALA A 150 -7.51 27.24 -47.29
C ALA A 150 -7.96 26.12 -48.24
N ARG A 151 -7.21 25.02 -48.32
CA ARG A 151 -7.51 23.87 -49.19
C ARG A 151 -8.52 22.92 -48.55
N TYR A 152 -9.45 22.43 -49.39
CA TYR A 152 -10.55 21.54 -49.00
C TYR A 152 -10.05 20.09 -48.80
N VAL A 153 -9.71 19.72 -47.56
CA VAL A 153 -9.75 18.31 -47.13
C VAL A 153 -10.88 18.08 -46.09
N GLY A 154 -11.63 19.13 -45.76
CA GLY A 154 -12.90 19.05 -45.06
C GLY A 154 -13.28 20.38 -44.42
N ARG A 155 -14.27 21.09 -44.98
CA ARG A 155 -14.97 22.12 -44.22
C ARG A 155 -15.98 21.40 -43.33
N PHE A 156 -15.66 21.26 -42.05
CA PHE A 156 -16.59 20.64 -41.11
C PHE A 156 -17.82 21.53 -40.98
N LYS A 157 -18.93 21.14 -41.59
CA LYS A 157 -20.13 21.99 -41.66
C LYS A 157 -20.71 22.31 -40.27
N HIS A 158 -20.67 21.34 -39.36
CA HIS A 158 -21.36 21.41 -38.07
C HIS A 158 -20.43 21.62 -36.87
N LEU A 159 -19.12 21.39 -37.05
CA LEU A 159 -18.10 21.56 -36.02
C LEU A 159 -17.40 22.90 -36.20
N PRO A 160 -16.93 23.57 -35.15
CA PRO A 160 -16.18 24.82 -35.27
C PRO A 160 -14.71 24.56 -35.64
N LEU A 161 -14.50 23.79 -36.70
CA LEU A 161 -13.20 23.34 -37.18
C LEU A 161 -13.05 23.62 -38.68
N SER A 162 -11.85 23.97 -39.12
CA SER A 162 -11.46 24.03 -40.54
C SER A 162 -10.07 23.47 -40.72
N VAL A 163 -9.78 22.91 -41.89
CA VAL A 163 -8.44 22.46 -42.25
C VAL A 163 -7.74 23.54 -43.07
N VAL A 164 -6.50 23.86 -42.72
CA VAL A 164 -5.57 24.65 -43.53
C VAL A 164 -4.40 23.77 -43.95
N VAL A 165 -3.86 24.01 -45.14
CA VAL A 165 -2.75 23.25 -45.70
C VAL A 165 -1.64 24.23 -46.04
N ALA A 166 -0.39 23.90 -45.73
CA ALA A 166 0.76 24.66 -46.21
C ALA A 166 1.35 23.98 -47.46
N ASP A 167 1.72 24.78 -48.44
CA ASP A 167 2.46 24.29 -49.60
C ASP A 167 3.95 24.05 -49.27
N ASP A 168 4.46 24.68 -48.20
CA ASP A 168 5.81 24.54 -47.65
C ASP A 168 5.79 24.63 -46.09
N THR A 169 6.46 23.71 -45.40
CA THR A 169 6.52 23.66 -43.92
C THR A 169 7.29 24.84 -43.32
N ALA A 170 8.29 25.40 -44.01
CA ALA A 170 9.06 26.54 -43.53
C ALA A 170 8.22 27.84 -43.52
N ALA A 171 7.36 28.03 -44.52
CA ALA A 171 6.42 29.16 -44.60
C ALA A 171 5.21 29.02 -43.65
N ALA A 172 4.91 27.80 -43.18
CA ALA A 172 3.74 27.52 -42.35
C ALA A 172 3.85 28.11 -40.93
N ALA A 173 5.04 28.11 -40.32
CA ALA A 173 5.21 28.46 -38.91
C ALA A 173 4.70 29.88 -38.56
N ALA A 174 5.18 30.89 -39.29
CA ALA A 174 4.76 32.29 -39.09
C ALA A 174 3.28 32.53 -39.41
N ALA A 175 2.76 31.78 -40.39
CA ALA A 175 1.37 31.85 -40.80
C ALA A 175 0.42 31.21 -39.76
N LEU A 176 0.85 30.12 -39.12
CA LEU A 176 0.10 29.48 -38.03
C LEU A 176 0.12 30.33 -36.76
N ASP A 177 1.21 31.04 -36.46
CA ASP A 177 1.27 31.96 -35.32
C ASP A 177 0.34 33.15 -35.47
N THR A 178 0.18 33.67 -36.69
CA THR A 178 -0.80 34.72 -36.99
C THR A 178 -2.24 34.21 -36.75
N LEU A 179 -2.55 32.96 -37.12
CA LEU A 179 -3.85 32.36 -36.83
C LEU A 179 -4.07 32.12 -35.33
N ARG A 180 -3.04 31.73 -34.58
CA ARG A 180 -3.12 31.57 -33.11
C ARG A 180 -3.34 32.89 -32.39
N ALA A 181 -2.90 34.01 -32.96
CA ALA A 181 -3.07 35.35 -32.40
C ALA A 181 -4.44 35.97 -32.68
N ASP A 182 -5.25 35.41 -33.59
CA ASP A 182 -6.60 35.89 -33.87
C ASP A 182 -7.56 35.52 -32.73
N GLY A 183 -8.15 36.52 -32.06
CA GLY A 183 -9.05 36.31 -30.92
C GLY A 183 -10.33 35.53 -31.21
N ARG A 184 -10.61 35.19 -32.48
CA ARG A 184 -11.71 34.30 -32.90
C ARG A 184 -11.29 32.84 -33.02
N VAL A 185 -9.99 32.54 -32.96
CA VAL A 185 -9.40 31.20 -33.05
C VAL A 185 -9.13 30.69 -31.63
N ALA A 186 -9.77 29.58 -31.27
CA ALA A 186 -9.58 28.90 -29.99
C ALA A 186 -8.30 28.04 -29.95
N GLY A 187 -7.76 27.68 -31.12
CA GLY A 187 -6.50 26.96 -31.23
C GLY A 187 -6.19 26.52 -32.66
N VAL A 188 -4.94 26.13 -32.89
CA VAL A 188 -4.49 25.52 -34.15
C VAL A 188 -3.70 24.27 -33.81
N VAL A 189 -4.19 23.12 -34.25
CA VAL A 189 -3.59 21.80 -33.96
C VAL A 189 -3.16 21.11 -35.25
N PRO A 190 -2.07 20.33 -35.27
CA PRO A 190 -1.68 19.59 -36.47
C PRO A 190 -2.74 18.53 -36.83
N ASN A 191 -2.91 18.24 -38.12
CA ASN A 191 -3.70 17.10 -38.57
C ASN A 191 -2.90 15.81 -38.30
N ARG A 192 -3.31 15.06 -37.27
CA ARG A 192 -2.56 13.89 -36.80
C ARG A 192 -3.03 12.62 -37.51
N ARG A 193 -2.09 11.76 -37.89
CA ARG A 193 -2.39 10.37 -38.24
C ARG A 193 -2.47 9.57 -36.93
N LEU A 194 -3.66 9.07 -36.61
CA LEU A 194 -3.83 8.15 -35.49
C LEU A 194 -3.51 6.72 -35.97
N ARG A 195 -2.62 6.03 -35.26
CA ARG A 195 -2.38 4.59 -35.40
C ARG A 195 -2.90 3.89 -34.14
N PRO A 196 -3.39 2.64 -34.24
CA PRO A 196 -3.61 1.88 -33.03
C PRO A 196 -2.24 1.63 -32.35
N ASN A 197 -2.18 1.80 -31.04
CA ASN A 197 -0.96 1.68 -30.25
C ASN A 197 -0.74 0.22 -29.83
N LEU A 198 0.52 -0.23 -29.83
CA LEU A 198 0.95 -1.56 -29.34
C LEU A 198 0.20 -2.75 -29.96
N VAL A 199 -0.07 -2.66 -31.27
CA VAL A 199 -0.91 -3.62 -32.03
C VAL A 199 -0.34 -5.02 -32.02
N GLU A 200 0.99 -5.14 -32.04
CA GLU A 200 1.73 -6.39 -32.05
C GLU A 200 2.08 -6.82 -30.62
N THR A 201 2.59 -5.88 -29.81
CA THR A 201 3.00 -6.13 -28.41
C THR A 201 1.86 -6.67 -27.53
N LEU A 202 0.67 -6.05 -27.51
CA LEU A 202 -0.40 -6.46 -26.58
C LEU A 202 -0.92 -7.88 -26.87
N PRO A 203 -1.22 -8.26 -28.13
CA PRO A 203 -1.54 -9.66 -28.45
C PRO A 203 -0.42 -10.64 -28.14
N LEU A 204 0.85 -10.27 -28.41
CA LEU A 204 1.99 -11.16 -28.18
C LEU A 204 2.10 -11.57 -26.72
N ILE A 205 1.93 -10.64 -25.78
CA ILE A 205 1.93 -10.91 -24.33
C ILE A 205 0.55 -11.40 -23.81
N ALA A 206 -0.41 -11.60 -24.71
CA ALA A 206 -1.79 -12.02 -24.47
C ALA A 206 -2.61 -11.07 -23.57
N GLN A 207 -2.26 -9.78 -23.56
CA GLN A 207 -2.88 -8.80 -22.67
C GLN A 207 -4.38 -8.57 -22.91
N PRO A 208 -4.91 -8.46 -24.14
CA PRO A 208 -6.33 -8.18 -24.35
C PRO A 208 -7.23 -9.27 -23.78
N ALA A 209 -6.83 -10.54 -23.95
CA ALA A 209 -7.56 -11.68 -23.38
C ALA A 209 -7.50 -11.68 -21.85
N THR A 210 -6.35 -11.36 -21.26
CA THR A 210 -6.16 -11.23 -19.81
C THR A 210 -7.02 -10.11 -19.23
N ALA A 211 -7.03 -8.93 -19.84
CA ALA A 211 -7.87 -7.81 -19.42
C ALA A 211 -9.37 -8.13 -19.57
N ALA A 212 -9.78 -8.81 -20.65
CA ALA A 212 -11.16 -9.26 -20.85
C ALA A 212 -11.60 -10.29 -19.81
N ALA A 213 -10.66 -11.07 -19.25
CA ALA A 213 -10.91 -11.98 -18.13
C ALA A 213 -10.98 -11.26 -16.75
N GLY A 214 -10.97 -9.92 -16.73
CA GLY A 214 -11.02 -9.11 -15.51
C GLY A 214 -9.66 -8.90 -14.84
N GLN A 215 -8.58 -9.48 -15.39
CA GLN A 215 -7.22 -9.31 -14.88
C GLN A 215 -6.57 -8.12 -15.59
N ASN A 216 -6.96 -6.90 -15.20
CA ASN A 216 -6.54 -5.67 -15.88
C ASN A 216 -5.63 -4.77 -15.03
N GLY A 217 -5.25 -5.19 -13.82
CA GLY A 217 -4.44 -4.38 -12.90
C GLY A 217 -5.25 -3.43 -12.01
N ALA A 218 -6.58 -3.49 -12.04
CA ALA A 218 -7.43 -2.75 -11.11
C ALA A 218 -7.07 -3.07 -9.66
N GLY A 219 -6.98 -2.05 -8.82
CA GLY A 219 -6.49 -2.22 -7.45
C GLY A 219 -5.05 -1.75 -7.25
N CYS A 220 -4.27 -1.65 -8.33
CA CYS A 220 -2.85 -1.28 -8.31
C CYS A 220 -2.58 0.08 -8.96
N ALA A 221 -1.45 0.68 -8.57
CA ALA A 221 -0.81 1.79 -9.26
C ALA A 221 0.60 1.40 -9.73
N ILE A 222 1.04 2.01 -10.83
CA ILE A 222 2.40 1.85 -11.38
C ILE A 222 3.11 3.20 -11.27
N ALA A 223 4.23 3.23 -10.57
CA ALA A 223 5.10 4.40 -10.55
C ALA A 223 6.07 4.34 -11.74
N VAL A 224 6.20 5.43 -12.49
CA VAL A 224 7.05 5.56 -13.65
C VAL A 224 8.08 6.63 -13.33
N ILE A 225 9.32 6.19 -13.10
CA ILE A 225 10.46 7.03 -12.77
C ILE A 225 11.25 7.25 -14.07
N ASP A 226 11.16 8.45 -14.62
CA ASP A 226 11.60 8.77 -15.97
C ASP A 226 11.71 10.29 -16.16
N THR A 227 11.75 10.78 -17.40
CA THR A 227 11.79 12.22 -17.75
C THR A 227 10.55 13.01 -17.34
N GLY A 228 9.52 12.34 -16.81
CA GLY A 228 8.18 12.89 -16.62
C GLY A 228 7.16 12.24 -17.55
N ALA A 229 5.92 12.73 -17.53
CA ALA A 229 4.90 12.26 -18.46
C ALA A 229 3.90 13.35 -18.81
N ASN A 230 3.63 13.50 -20.10
CA ASN A 230 2.54 14.31 -20.60
C ASN A 230 1.20 13.63 -20.26
N TYR A 231 0.70 13.88 -19.06
CA TYR A 231 -0.58 13.35 -18.58
C TYR A 231 -1.78 13.78 -19.43
N ARG A 232 -1.63 14.79 -20.31
CA ARG A 232 -2.67 15.17 -21.29
C ARG A 232 -2.77 14.20 -22.46
N SER A 233 -1.84 13.25 -22.60
CA SER A 233 -1.90 12.22 -23.63
C SER A 233 -3.21 11.43 -23.55
N ALA A 234 -3.77 11.09 -24.72
CA ALA A 234 -4.97 10.28 -24.79
C ALA A 234 -4.76 8.88 -24.20
N ASP A 235 -3.54 8.33 -24.35
CA ASP A 235 -3.15 7.02 -23.81
C ASP A 235 -3.15 6.98 -22.26
N LEU A 236 -3.06 8.15 -21.63
CA LEU A 236 -3.09 8.33 -20.17
C LEU A 236 -4.45 8.86 -19.65
N GLY A 237 -5.46 8.90 -20.52
CA GLY A 237 -6.83 9.28 -20.17
C GLY A 237 -7.19 10.74 -20.44
N SER A 238 -6.41 11.46 -21.26
CA SER A 238 -6.65 12.86 -21.66
C SER A 238 -6.84 13.80 -20.47
N CYS A 239 -5.95 13.70 -19.47
CA CYS A 239 -6.11 14.45 -18.23
C CYS A 239 -6.04 15.97 -18.49
N THR A 240 -7.01 16.73 -17.98
CA THR A 240 -6.93 18.20 -17.99
C THR A 240 -6.01 18.71 -16.87
N SER A 241 -6.00 18.00 -15.75
CA SER A 241 -5.03 18.08 -14.67
C SER A 241 -4.84 16.70 -14.06
N VAL A 242 -3.80 16.49 -13.27
CA VAL A 242 -3.62 15.25 -12.50
C VAL A 242 -4.92 14.88 -11.77
N GLY A 243 -5.34 13.62 -11.92
CA GLY A 243 -6.58 13.09 -11.36
C GLY A 243 -7.89 13.63 -11.94
N LYS A 244 -7.87 14.49 -12.99
CA LYS A 244 -9.08 15.10 -13.58
C LYS A 244 -9.09 14.99 -15.12
N PRO A 245 -10.24 14.65 -15.74
CA PRO A 245 -11.48 14.15 -15.12
C PRO A 245 -11.27 12.81 -14.40
N TYR A 246 -12.29 12.20 -13.79
CA TYR A 246 -12.13 10.93 -13.06
C TYR A 246 -11.44 9.83 -13.89
N SER A 247 -11.68 9.81 -15.20
CA SER A 247 -11.04 8.91 -16.18
C SER A 247 -9.54 9.17 -16.40
N CYS A 248 -8.98 10.26 -15.85
CA CYS A 248 -7.56 10.52 -15.84
C CYS A 248 -6.85 9.43 -15.05
N ARG A 249 -5.88 8.77 -15.70
CA ARG A 249 -5.14 7.66 -15.09
C ARG A 249 -3.96 8.13 -14.27
N VAL A 250 -3.43 9.31 -14.58
CA VAL A 250 -2.31 9.88 -13.82
C VAL A 250 -2.84 10.47 -12.51
N LYS A 251 -2.62 9.77 -11.40
CA LYS A 251 -3.11 10.18 -10.06
C LYS A 251 -2.08 10.97 -9.26
N ALA A 252 -0.81 10.93 -9.65
CA ALA A 252 0.22 11.86 -9.21
C ALA A 252 1.18 12.13 -10.36
N HIS A 253 1.70 13.35 -10.37
CA HIS A 253 2.83 13.77 -11.17
C HIS A 253 3.73 14.54 -10.20
N ILE A 254 4.92 13.99 -9.95
CA ILE A 254 5.88 14.46 -8.96
C ILE A 254 7.13 14.87 -9.70
N ASP A 255 7.70 15.99 -9.31
CA ASP A 255 8.93 16.52 -9.88
C ASP A 255 9.97 16.56 -8.76
N THR A 256 10.97 15.71 -8.91
CA THR A 256 12.13 15.60 -8.00
C THR A 256 13.41 16.12 -8.63
N GLY A 257 13.43 16.27 -9.96
CA GLY A 257 14.52 16.90 -10.69
C GLY A 257 14.47 18.43 -10.61
N ALA A 258 15.28 19.08 -11.45
CA ALA A 258 15.27 20.54 -11.54
C ALA A 258 13.94 21.02 -12.14
N GLN A 259 13.09 21.61 -11.30
CA GLN A 259 11.73 22.06 -11.66
C GLN A 259 11.69 22.87 -12.96
N ASP A 260 11.24 22.23 -14.04
CA ASP A 260 10.95 22.91 -15.30
C ASP A 260 9.43 23.13 -15.51
N ASN A 261 8.58 22.44 -14.73
CA ASN A 261 7.12 22.47 -14.81
C ASN A 261 6.58 22.18 -16.23
N LEU A 262 7.37 21.52 -17.08
CA LEU A 262 6.98 21.22 -18.45
C LEU A 262 6.17 19.93 -18.49
N LEU A 263 5.22 19.89 -19.43
CA LEU A 263 4.64 18.62 -19.83
C LEU A 263 5.58 18.00 -20.85
N ASP A 264 6.02 16.80 -20.52
CA ASP A 264 7.05 16.01 -21.17
C ASP A 264 6.69 15.56 -22.60
N SER A 265 6.53 16.57 -23.45
CA SER A 265 5.90 16.52 -24.79
C SER A 265 6.65 17.32 -25.84
N ILE A 266 7.79 17.91 -25.46
CA ILE A 266 8.67 18.65 -26.35
C ILE A 266 9.82 17.76 -26.84
N THR A 267 10.45 18.18 -27.94
CA THR A 267 11.57 17.51 -28.59
C THR A 267 12.60 17.05 -27.57
N ASN A 268 12.91 15.74 -27.58
CA ASN A 268 13.82 15.00 -26.69
C ASN A 268 13.30 14.59 -25.30
N LYS A 269 12.07 14.95 -24.89
CA LYS A 269 11.51 14.54 -23.58
C LYS A 269 10.21 13.71 -23.65
N TYR A 270 10.08 12.85 -24.65
CA TYR A 270 8.89 11.99 -24.82
C TYR A 270 9.10 10.56 -24.27
N HIS A 271 10.28 10.28 -23.71
CA HIS A 271 10.65 8.96 -23.23
C HIS A 271 9.71 8.50 -22.10
N GLY A 272 9.59 9.28 -21.02
CA GLY A 272 8.70 8.97 -19.91
C GLY A 272 7.22 8.95 -20.26
N THR A 273 6.76 9.81 -21.18
CA THR A 273 5.41 9.74 -21.73
C THR A 273 5.16 8.39 -22.43
N ASN A 274 6.14 7.88 -23.18
CA ASN A 274 6.02 6.59 -23.85
C ASN A 274 5.99 5.43 -22.87
N THR A 275 6.92 5.41 -21.90
CA THR A 275 7.02 4.33 -20.90
C THR A 275 5.77 4.27 -20.04
N ALA A 276 5.26 5.43 -19.60
CA ALA A 276 3.98 5.53 -18.90
C ALA A 276 2.82 4.99 -19.74
N SER A 277 2.77 5.33 -21.03
CA SER A 277 1.70 4.88 -21.93
C SER A 277 1.76 3.37 -22.22
N ILE A 278 2.96 2.79 -22.30
CA ILE A 278 3.14 1.33 -22.42
C ILE A 278 2.63 0.62 -21.16
N ALA A 279 3.11 1.02 -19.99
CA ALA A 279 2.68 0.44 -18.71
C ALA A 279 1.15 0.57 -18.55
N ALA A 280 0.63 1.73 -18.94
CA ALA A 280 -0.79 2.03 -18.92
C ALA A 280 -1.59 1.09 -19.83
N ALA A 281 -1.15 0.83 -21.05
CA ALA A 281 -1.83 -0.06 -21.97
C ALA A 281 -1.77 -1.53 -21.52
N VAL A 282 -0.66 -1.95 -20.91
CA VAL A 282 -0.51 -3.32 -20.41
C VAL A 282 -1.42 -3.58 -19.20
N ALA A 283 -1.52 -2.63 -18.27
CA ALA A 283 -2.41 -2.69 -17.12
C ALA A 283 -3.50 -1.59 -17.19
N PRO A 284 -4.56 -1.78 -18.00
CA PRO A 284 -5.54 -0.74 -18.30
C PRO A 284 -6.42 -0.36 -17.11
N GLY A 285 -6.50 -1.21 -16.07
CA GLY A 285 -7.17 -0.92 -14.81
C GLY A 285 -6.28 -0.27 -13.74
N ALA A 286 -4.96 -0.17 -13.96
CA ALA A 286 -4.03 0.40 -12.99
C ALA A 286 -3.95 1.93 -13.11
N ASP A 287 -3.82 2.59 -11.95
CA ASP A 287 -3.46 4.01 -11.86
C ASP A 287 -2.00 4.22 -12.26
N ILE A 288 -1.67 5.40 -12.78
CA ILE A 288 -0.29 5.79 -13.13
C ILE A 288 0.18 6.89 -12.18
N ILE A 289 1.41 6.75 -11.70
CA ILE A 289 2.13 7.77 -10.94
C ILE A 289 3.36 8.16 -11.75
N SER A 290 3.40 9.38 -12.26
CA SER A 290 4.55 9.90 -13.00
C SER A 290 5.49 10.59 -12.02
N ILE A 291 6.77 10.24 -12.05
CA ILE A 291 7.82 10.86 -11.24
C ILE A 291 8.92 11.28 -12.19
N ASP A 292 9.06 12.59 -12.33
CA ASP A 292 10.11 13.23 -13.10
C ASP A 292 11.37 13.37 -12.26
N VAL A 293 12.43 12.72 -12.71
CA VAL A 293 13.76 12.72 -12.08
C VAL A 293 14.81 13.40 -12.95
N PHE A 294 14.42 13.94 -14.11
CA PHE A 294 15.32 14.62 -15.02
C PHE A 294 15.28 16.13 -14.82
N GLY A 295 16.39 16.79 -15.16
CA GLY A 295 16.45 18.25 -15.15
C GLY A 295 15.79 18.90 -16.37
N GLY A 296 15.82 20.23 -16.39
CA GLY A 296 15.31 21.05 -17.49
C GLY A 296 15.96 20.78 -18.86
N ASP A 297 17.13 20.16 -18.91
CA ASP A 297 17.82 19.69 -20.12
C ASP A 297 17.27 18.35 -20.65
N GLY A 298 16.74 17.48 -19.79
CA GLY A 298 16.10 16.21 -20.17
C GLY A 298 17.07 15.11 -20.62
N ASP A 299 18.38 15.38 -20.59
CA ASP A 299 19.41 14.47 -21.10
C ASP A 299 20.02 13.58 -20.01
N SER A 300 19.95 13.99 -18.73
CA SER A 300 20.46 13.20 -17.59
C SER A 300 19.65 13.41 -16.31
N ALA A 301 19.71 12.42 -15.42
CA ALA A 301 19.08 12.44 -14.11
C ALA A 301 20.13 12.26 -13.01
N GLU A 302 20.07 13.09 -11.98
CA GLU A 302 20.99 13.01 -10.85
C GLU A 302 20.59 11.89 -9.89
N THR A 303 21.58 11.20 -9.32
CA THR A 303 21.32 10.08 -8.39
C THR A 303 20.45 10.51 -7.20
N VAL A 304 20.62 11.74 -6.71
CA VAL A 304 19.84 12.27 -5.59
C VAL A 304 18.35 12.44 -5.94
N ASP A 305 18.04 12.89 -7.16
CA ASP A 305 16.66 13.12 -7.61
C ASP A 305 15.97 11.78 -7.86
N ILE A 306 16.69 10.82 -8.43
CA ILE A 306 16.22 9.45 -8.59
C ILE A 306 15.90 8.82 -7.24
N LEU A 307 16.80 8.94 -6.25
CA LEU A 307 16.58 8.40 -4.91
C LEU A 307 15.42 9.11 -4.19
N ALA A 308 15.24 10.41 -4.38
CA ALA A 308 14.09 11.15 -3.87
C ALA A 308 12.77 10.65 -4.49
N GLY A 309 12.77 10.34 -5.79
CA GLY A 309 11.63 9.72 -6.47
C GLY A 309 11.28 8.34 -5.89
N LEU A 310 12.30 7.49 -5.65
CA LEU A 310 12.12 6.18 -5.03
C LEU A 310 11.62 6.29 -3.58
N ASP A 311 12.14 7.24 -2.79
CA ASP A 311 11.69 7.51 -1.41
C ASP A 311 10.22 7.95 -1.36
N TRP A 312 9.80 8.82 -2.29
CA TRP A 312 8.40 9.22 -2.42
C TRP A 312 7.49 8.01 -2.69
N VAL A 313 7.95 7.05 -3.51
CA VAL A 313 7.22 5.80 -3.76
C VAL A 313 7.08 4.98 -2.48
N VAL A 314 8.14 4.87 -1.67
CA VAL A 314 8.09 4.15 -0.39
C VAL A 314 7.07 4.78 0.56
N GLU A 315 7.10 6.10 0.72
CA GLU A 315 6.16 6.84 1.59
C GLU A 315 4.70 6.66 1.14
N ASN A 316 4.47 6.61 -0.18
CA ASN A 316 3.11 6.63 -0.75
C ASN A 316 2.60 5.27 -1.20
N ALA A 317 3.39 4.19 -1.07
CA ALA A 317 3.08 2.86 -1.59
C ALA A 317 1.70 2.36 -1.14
N VAL A 318 1.40 2.40 0.15
CA VAL A 318 0.12 1.95 0.71
C VAL A 318 -1.02 2.90 0.31
N LYS A 319 -0.81 4.21 0.49
CA LYS A 319 -1.82 5.25 0.23
C LYS A 319 -2.27 5.28 -1.24
N ARG A 320 -1.36 5.00 -2.16
CA ARG A 320 -1.61 5.02 -3.62
C ARG A 320 -1.74 3.62 -4.22
N ARG A 321 -1.61 2.56 -3.40
CA ARG A 321 -1.64 1.15 -3.83
C ARG A 321 -0.60 0.85 -4.92
N ILE A 322 0.61 1.37 -4.78
CA ILE A 322 1.68 1.17 -5.75
C ILE A 322 2.09 -0.30 -5.69
N CYS A 323 2.00 -1.01 -6.82
CA CYS A 323 2.32 -2.43 -6.92
C CYS A 323 3.65 -2.66 -7.65
N SER A 324 3.99 -1.75 -8.57
CA SER A 324 5.22 -1.82 -9.34
C SER A 324 5.82 -0.44 -9.63
N VAL A 325 7.13 -0.44 -9.86
CA VAL A 325 7.88 0.68 -10.42
C VAL A 325 8.37 0.28 -11.81
N ASN A 326 8.17 1.15 -12.79
CA ASN A 326 8.94 1.17 -14.01
C ASN A 326 10.15 2.09 -13.82
N PHE A 327 11.35 1.53 -14.02
CA PHE A 327 12.61 2.25 -13.94
C PHE A 327 13.36 2.02 -15.27
N SER A 328 13.11 2.90 -16.23
CA SER A 328 13.62 2.76 -17.60
C SER A 328 14.94 3.51 -17.80
N LEU A 329 15.79 3.52 -16.77
CA LEU A 329 17.01 4.29 -16.66
C LEU A 329 18.17 3.41 -16.20
N GLY A 330 19.40 3.76 -16.56
CA GLY A 330 20.57 3.07 -16.03
C GLY A 330 21.90 3.78 -16.26
N TRP A 331 22.96 3.18 -15.70
CA TRP A 331 24.34 3.58 -15.90
C TRP A 331 25.17 2.40 -16.43
N SER A 332 26.35 2.71 -16.96
CA SER A 332 27.23 1.71 -17.55
C SER A 332 27.70 0.70 -16.50
N ASN A 333 27.49 -0.58 -16.78
CA ASN A 333 28.10 -1.69 -16.07
C ASN A 333 28.44 -2.81 -17.07
N SER A 334 29.54 -3.52 -16.84
CA SER A 334 30.05 -4.56 -17.72
C SER A 334 30.13 -5.93 -17.05
N SER A 335 29.34 -6.13 -15.98
CA SER A 335 29.28 -7.35 -15.18
C SER A 335 27.86 -7.93 -15.20
N PRO A 336 27.68 -9.26 -15.06
CA PRO A 336 26.36 -9.86 -14.81
C PRO A 336 25.66 -9.34 -13.55
N THR A 337 26.44 -8.88 -12.57
CA THR A 337 25.97 -8.41 -11.25
C THR A 337 26.66 -7.10 -10.87
N CYS A 338 26.07 -6.35 -9.96
CA CYS A 338 26.68 -5.16 -9.38
C CYS A 338 26.32 -5.01 -7.91
N THR A 339 27.03 -4.10 -7.24
CA THR A 339 26.74 -3.65 -5.88
C THR A 339 26.68 -2.13 -5.90
N ASP A 340 25.60 -1.58 -5.34
CA ASP A 340 25.44 -0.14 -5.13
C ASP A 340 24.64 0.05 -3.84
N ASP A 341 25.30 0.46 -2.75
CA ASP A 341 24.66 0.50 -1.44
C ASP A 341 23.45 1.44 -1.37
N ALA A 342 23.41 2.50 -2.19
CA ALA A 342 22.31 3.46 -2.18
C ALA A 342 21.09 2.93 -2.92
N PHE A 343 21.26 2.52 -4.17
CA PHE A 343 20.19 1.93 -4.97
C PHE A 343 19.72 0.59 -4.40
N GLN A 344 20.63 -0.24 -3.91
CA GLN A 344 20.28 -1.50 -3.28
C GLN A 344 19.36 -1.28 -2.07
N LYS A 345 19.70 -0.34 -1.17
CA LYS A 345 18.83 0.00 -0.03
C LYS A 345 17.48 0.57 -0.47
N ALA A 346 17.45 1.42 -1.49
CA ALA A 346 16.20 1.95 -2.02
C ALA A 346 15.28 0.85 -2.58
N PHE A 347 15.82 -0.07 -3.37
CA PHE A 347 15.05 -1.21 -3.89
C PHE A 347 14.66 -2.21 -2.80
N GLN A 348 15.48 -2.41 -1.76
CA GLN A 348 15.11 -3.20 -0.58
C GLN A 348 13.94 -2.55 0.18
N ALA A 349 13.94 -1.23 0.35
CA ALA A 349 12.85 -0.49 0.98
C ALA A 349 11.55 -0.62 0.19
N LEU A 350 11.61 -0.49 -1.15
CA LEU A 350 10.46 -0.72 -2.03
C LEU A 350 9.88 -2.13 -1.88
N ARG A 351 10.75 -3.16 -1.84
CA ARG A 351 10.31 -4.54 -1.60
C ARG A 351 9.66 -4.71 -0.21
N ALA A 352 10.20 -4.06 0.82
CA ALA A 352 9.67 -4.13 2.17
C ALA A 352 8.25 -3.55 2.28
N VAL A 353 7.91 -2.54 1.47
CA VAL A 353 6.55 -1.99 1.36
C VAL A 353 5.68 -2.68 0.29
N GLY A 354 6.16 -3.79 -0.29
CA GLY A 354 5.37 -4.63 -1.19
C GLY A 354 5.40 -4.21 -2.67
N VAL A 355 6.39 -3.42 -3.09
CA VAL A 355 6.56 -2.89 -4.46
C VAL A 355 7.72 -3.60 -5.18
N LEU A 356 7.49 -4.04 -6.42
CA LEU A 356 8.52 -4.61 -7.30
C LEU A 356 8.93 -3.63 -8.39
N SER A 357 10.24 -3.51 -8.65
CA SER A 357 10.76 -2.59 -9.68
C SER A 357 11.18 -3.37 -10.91
N ALA A 358 10.60 -3.05 -12.07
CA ALA A 358 11.05 -3.50 -13.38
C ALA A 358 12.07 -2.51 -13.94
N VAL A 359 13.28 -2.99 -14.24
CA VAL A 359 14.45 -2.16 -14.56
C VAL A 359 15.03 -2.58 -15.92
N SER A 360 15.36 -1.60 -16.78
CA SER A 360 15.94 -1.84 -18.10
C SER A 360 17.30 -2.55 -18.01
N ALA A 361 17.48 -3.66 -18.74
CA ALA A 361 18.75 -4.40 -18.75
C ALA A 361 19.93 -3.60 -19.35
N GLY A 362 19.64 -2.59 -20.17
CA GLY A 362 20.60 -1.75 -20.88
C GLY A 362 20.70 -2.10 -22.38
N ASN A 363 21.24 -1.16 -23.16
CA ASN A 363 21.22 -1.19 -24.63
C ASN A 363 22.64 -1.27 -25.24
N ASN A 364 23.57 -1.97 -24.58
CA ASN A 364 25.00 -1.97 -24.91
C ASN A 364 25.47 -3.23 -25.65
N TYR A 365 24.55 -3.97 -26.28
CA TYR A 365 24.82 -5.17 -27.08
C TYR A 365 25.50 -6.30 -26.29
N ARG A 366 25.39 -6.30 -24.96
CA ARG A 366 26.05 -7.30 -24.11
C ARG A 366 25.26 -8.60 -24.09
N THR A 367 25.94 -9.74 -24.24
CA THR A 367 25.32 -11.07 -24.13
C THR A 367 25.58 -11.76 -22.78
N ASN A 368 26.37 -11.12 -21.91
CA ASN A 368 26.78 -11.64 -20.60
C ASN A 368 26.96 -10.57 -19.50
N ALA A 369 26.33 -9.39 -19.63
CA ALA A 369 26.39 -8.33 -18.64
C ALA A 369 25.11 -7.49 -18.66
N LEU A 370 24.80 -6.84 -17.54
CA LEU A 370 23.64 -5.94 -17.38
C LEU A 370 24.12 -4.54 -16.94
N SER A 371 23.39 -3.51 -17.33
CA SER A 371 23.59 -2.15 -16.81
C SER A 371 23.17 -2.06 -15.34
N GLY A 372 23.69 -1.09 -14.60
CA GLY A 372 23.15 -0.75 -13.28
C GLY A 372 21.93 0.15 -13.43
N PRO A 373 20.87 0.01 -12.61
CA PRO A 373 20.73 -0.88 -11.46
C PRO A 373 20.15 -2.27 -11.80
N ALA A 374 19.92 -2.63 -13.07
CA ALA A 374 19.33 -3.93 -13.45
C ALA A 374 20.17 -5.15 -13.03
N CYS A 375 21.47 -4.98 -12.78
CA CYS A 375 22.36 -5.99 -12.25
C CYS A 375 22.18 -6.27 -10.74
N LEU A 376 21.31 -5.54 -10.02
CA LEU A 376 21.00 -5.78 -8.61
C LEU A 376 20.04 -6.97 -8.42
N PRO A 377 20.19 -7.77 -7.36
CA PRO A 377 19.32 -8.93 -7.12
C PRO A 377 17.89 -8.56 -6.68
N GLU A 378 17.66 -7.35 -6.18
CA GLU A 378 16.36 -6.91 -5.67
C GLU A 378 15.33 -6.58 -6.77
N VAL A 379 15.79 -6.36 -8.00
CA VAL A 379 14.97 -5.84 -9.09
C VAL A 379 14.58 -6.92 -10.11
N VAL A 380 13.54 -6.63 -10.88
CA VAL A 380 13.16 -7.40 -12.06
C VAL A 380 13.91 -6.79 -13.24
N SER A 381 15.03 -7.39 -13.66
CA SER A 381 15.78 -6.96 -14.85
C SER A 381 15.12 -7.44 -16.14
N VAL A 382 14.96 -6.51 -17.08
CA VAL A 382 14.13 -6.72 -18.28
C VAL A 382 14.94 -6.45 -19.56
N GLY A 383 15.16 -7.50 -20.33
CA GLY A 383 15.72 -7.41 -21.68
C GLY A 383 14.64 -7.21 -22.75
N ALA A 384 15.04 -6.82 -23.96
CA ALA A 384 14.14 -6.50 -25.07
C ALA A 384 14.11 -7.59 -26.17
N THR A 385 12.92 -7.93 -26.63
CA THR A 385 12.67 -8.69 -27.86
C THR A 385 11.93 -7.84 -28.89
N HIS A 386 11.94 -8.29 -30.15
CA HIS A 386 11.07 -7.74 -31.20
C HIS A 386 9.63 -8.25 -31.01
N ASP A 387 8.64 -7.35 -31.14
CA ASP A 387 7.22 -7.70 -31.08
C ASP A 387 6.66 -8.18 -32.43
N ALA A 388 7.35 -7.86 -33.52
CA ALA A 388 7.10 -8.32 -34.88
C ALA A 388 8.38 -8.20 -35.74
N PRO A 389 8.43 -8.87 -36.92
CA PRO A 389 9.52 -8.71 -37.87
C PRO A 389 9.75 -7.23 -38.25
N ASN A 390 10.98 -6.74 -38.10
CA ASN A 390 11.38 -5.40 -38.53
C ASN A 390 12.88 -5.34 -38.90
N ASN A 391 13.36 -4.22 -39.46
CA ASN A 391 14.77 -4.02 -39.86
C ASN A 391 15.59 -3.25 -38.81
N VAL A 392 15.04 -3.03 -37.62
CA VAL A 392 15.85 -2.47 -36.54
C VAL A 392 16.92 -3.50 -36.22
N CYS A 393 18.19 -3.05 -36.12
CA CYS A 393 19.39 -3.89 -36.06
C CYS A 393 20.00 -4.32 -37.42
N TYR A 394 19.74 -3.58 -38.50
CA TYR A 394 20.38 -3.77 -39.82
C TYR A 394 20.18 -5.15 -40.45
N SER A 395 19.21 -5.92 -39.95
CA SER A 395 18.80 -7.22 -40.48
C SER A 395 17.32 -7.42 -40.18
N TRP A 396 16.65 -8.24 -40.99
CA TRP A 396 15.24 -8.57 -40.75
C TRP A 396 15.13 -9.48 -39.52
N SER A 397 14.47 -9.00 -38.49
CA SER A 397 14.20 -9.75 -37.27
C SER A 397 12.95 -10.60 -37.40
N ALA A 398 12.72 -11.46 -36.41
CA ALA A 398 11.47 -12.17 -36.21
C ALA A 398 10.81 -11.76 -34.87
N GLU A 399 9.52 -12.00 -34.76
CA GLU A 399 8.82 -11.99 -33.46
C GLU A 399 9.56 -12.90 -32.47
N ASP A 400 9.63 -12.48 -31.19
CA ASP A 400 10.34 -13.18 -30.12
C ASP A 400 11.85 -13.36 -30.36
N GLN A 401 12.44 -12.69 -31.35
CA GLN A 401 13.90 -12.57 -31.46
C GLN A 401 14.42 -11.53 -30.45
N VAL A 402 15.54 -11.82 -29.79
CA VAL A 402 16.22 -10.86 -28.91
C VAL A 402 16.70 -9.65 -29.72
N ALA A 403 16.37 -8.44 -29.27
CA ALA A 403 16.79 -7.22 -29.93
C ALA A 403 18.30 -7.04 -29.82
N CYS A 404 18.97 -6.71 -30.93
CA CYS A 404 20.43 -6.72 -31.02
C CYS A 404 21.14 -5.86 -29.96
N PHE A 405 20.53 -4.76 -29.55
CA PHE A 405 21.08 -3.83 -28.56
C PHE A 405 20.90 -4.34 -27.12
N SER A 406 19.94 -5.25 -26.87
CA SER A 406 19.58 -5.64 -25.50
C SER A 406 20.75 -6.28 -24.79
N ASN A 407 21.04 -5.82 -23.59
CA ASN A 407 21.90 -6.55 -22.67
C ASN A 407 21.24 -7.87 -22.22
N ASN A 408 22.06 -8.84 -21.84
CA ASN A 408 21.67 -10.17 -21.38
C ASN A 408 22.68 -10.68 -20.36
N ALA A 409 22.24 -11.44 -19.36
CA ALA A 409 23.11 -12.15 -18.45
C ALA A 409 22.38 -13.32 -17.78
N PRO A 410 23.06 -14.37 -17.31
CA PRO A 410 22.42 -15.53 -16.66
C PRO A 410 21.49 -15.18 -15.49
N GLY A 411 21.72 -14.06 -14.79
CA GLY A 411 20.89 -13.60 -13.68
C GLY A 411 19.69 -12.73 -14.08
N MET A 412 19.52 -12.40 -15.37
CA MET A 412 18.42 -11.55 -15.84
C MET A 412 17.06 -12.21 -15.59
N THR A 413 16.04 -11.42 -15.25
CA THR A 413 14.74 -11.98 -14.85
C THR A 413 13.91 -12.45 -16.04
N LEU A 414 13.72 -11.61 -17.06
CA LEU A 414 12.88 -11.96 -18.21
C LEU A 414 13.14 -11.09 -19.44
N TRP A 415 12.61 -11.54 -20.59
CA TRP A 415 12.42 -10.75 -21.78
C TRP A 415 11.03 -10.09 -21.80
N ALA A 416 10.91 -8.92 -22.41
CA ALA A 416 9.64 -8.37 -22.85
C ALA A 416 9.79 -7.68 -24.22
N PRO A 417 8.70 -7.54 -24.98
CA PRO A 417 8.75 -6.81 -26.24
C PRO A 417 9.16 -5.36 -25.99
N GLY A 418 10.16 -4.89 -26.74
CA GLY A 418 10.80 -3.60 -26.50
C GLY A 418 11.36 -2.93 -27.74
N CYS A 419 10.99 -3.38 -28.94
CA CYS A 419 11.39 -2.70 -30.18
C CYS A 419 10.25 -2.58 -31.18
N SER A 420 10.13 -1.38 -31.76
CA SER A 420 9.08 -0.91 -32.68
C SER A 420 7.75 -0.60 -32.00
N LEU A 421 7.77 -0.30 -30.70
CA LEU A 421 6.57 0.00 -29.93
C LEU A 421 6.12 1.45 -30.20
N THR A 422 4.92 1.60 -30.78
CA THR A 422 4.22 2.89 -30.87
C THR A 422 3.24 3.02 -29.71
N ALA A 423 3.45 4.04 -28.86
CA ALA A 423 2.56 4.38 -27.74
C ALA A 423 2.41 5.91 -27.61
N GLY A 424 2.73 6.47 -26.44
CA GLY A 424 2.48 7.89 -26.13
C GLY A 424 3.51 8.87 -26.67
N ALA A 425 4.66 8.41 -27.17
CA ALA A 425 5.68 9.31 -27.72
C ALA A 425 5.21 9.98 -29.01
N THR A 426 5.40 11.29 -29.09
CA THR A 426 5.17 12.04 -30.33
C THR A 426 6.30 13.02 -30.60
N VAL A 427 6.72 13.11 -31.86
CA VAL A 427 7.62 14.15 -32.36
C VAL A 427 6.82 15.05 -33.29
N GLU A 428 6.81 16.36 -33.01
CA GLU A 428 5.97 17.34 -33.74
C GLU A 428 4.47 16.96 -33.79
N GLY A 429 4.00 16.21 -32.80
CA GLY A 429 2.64 15.72 -32.70
C GLY A 429 2.32 14.48 -33.55
N ALA A 430 3.31 13.88 -34.22
CA ALA A 430 3.19 12.59 -34.89
C ALA A 430 3.70 11.45 -33.98
N PRO A 431 2.97 10.31 -33.88
CA PRO A 431 3.43 9.16 -33.10
C PRO A 431 4.77 8.62 -33.63
N VAL A 432 5.65 8.23 -32.72
CA VAL A 432 6.94 7.60 -33.04
C VAL A 432 7.03 6.21 -32.44
N ALA A 433 7.65 5.28 -33.18
CA ALA A 433 7.97 3.95 -32.70
C ALA A 433 9.36 3.98 -32.08
N LEU A 434 9.50 3.46 -30.86
CA LEU A 434 10.76 3.45 -30.12
C LEU A 434 11.28 2.02 -29.92
N CYS A 435 12.60 1.89 -29.82
CA CYS A 435 13.29 0.67 -29.43
C CYS A 435 14.22 0.90 -28.24
N GLY A 436 14.17 -0.02 -27.27
CA GLY A 436 15.03 -0.03 -26.10
C GLY A 436 14.55 -1.02 -25.04
N THR A 437 15.47 -1.46 -24.17
CA THR A 437 15.08 -2.15 -22.92
C THR A 437 14.22 -1.25 -22.03
N SER A 438 14.34 0.07 -22.19
CA SER A 438 13.46 1.10 -21.62
C SER A 438 12.00 1.02 -22.09
N MET A 439 11.70 0.40 -23.24
CA MET A 439 10.34 0.09 -23.70
C MET A 439 9.87 -1.30 -23.22
N ALA A 440 10.80 -2.23 -22.95
CA ALA A 440 10.50 -3.55 -22.41
C ALA A 440 10.16 -3.51 -20.90
N ALA A 441 10.89 -2.71 -20.12
CA ALA A 441 10.65 -2.50 -18.69
C ALA A 441 9.20 -2.11 -18.34
N PRO A 442 8.53 -1.16 -19.03
CA PRO A 442 7.15 -0.79 -18.72
C PRO A 442 6.15 -1.88 -19.10
N VAL A 443 6.47 -2.76 -20.06
CA VAL A 443 5.67 -3.96 -20.34
C VAL A 443 5.69 -4.89 -19.13
N ALA A 444 6.88 -5.15 -18.55
CA ALA A 444 7.02 -5.96 -17.35
C ALA A 444 6.39 -5.28 -16.11
N ALA A 445 6.55 -3.97 -15.94
CA ALA A 445 5.94 -3.21 -14.85
C ALA A 445 4.41 -3.31 -14.87
N GLY A 446 3.81 -3.19 -16.06
CA GLY A 446 2.38 -3.41 -16.28
C GLY A 446 1.95 -4.83 -15.96
N ALA A 447 2.70 -5.83 -16.43
CA ALA A 447 2.42 -7.24 -16.14
C ALA A 447 2.50 -7.54 -14.63
N ILE A 448 3.48 -6.98 -13.90
CA ILE A 448 3.58 -7.09 -12.44
C ILE A 448 2.32 -6.53 -11.77
N ALA A 449 1.82 -5.36 -12.19
CA ALA A 449 0.60 -4.79 -11.65
C ALA A 449 -0.62 -5.69 -11.89
N VAL A 450 -0.74 -6.28 -13.09
CA VAL A 450 -1.79 -7.26 -13.40
C VAL A 450 -1.68 -8.50 -12.51
N MET A 451 -0.48 -9.06 -12.36
CA MET A 451 -0.22 -10.23 -11.53
C MET A 451 -0.51 -9.99 -10.05
N ARG A 452 -0.08 -8.83 -9.52
CA ARG A 452 -0.32 -8.42 -8.13
C ARG A 452 -1.80 -8.17 -7.84
N ALA A 453 -2.54 -7.61 -8.79
CA ALA A 453 -3.99 -7.46 -8.69
C ALA A 453 -4.72 -8.82 -8.76
N ALA A 454 -4.28 -9.73 -9.65
CA ALA A 454 -4.90 -11.03 -9.83
C ALA A 454 -4.65 -12.01 -8.67
N VAL A 455 -3.49 -11.90 -8.00
CA VAL A 455 -3.07 -12.80 -6.91
C VAL A 455 -2.50 -11.97 -5.75
N PRO A 456 -3.34 -11.22 -5.00
CA PRO A 456 -2.87 -10.23 -4.03
C PRO A 456 -2.16 -10.83 -2.80
N TRP A 457 -2.34 -12.12 -2.54
CA TRP A 457 -1.64 -12.83 -1.46
C TRP A 457 -0.22 -13.27 -1.83
N ALA A 458 0.15 -13.27 -3.12
CA ALA A 458 1.44 -13.77 -3.56
C ALA A 458 2.58 -12.91 -3.01
N THR A 459 3.64 -13.58 -2.53
CA THR A 459 4.86 -12.88 -2.13
C THR A 459 5.57 -12.30 -3.35
N LEU A 460 6.41 -11.29 -3.15
CA LEU A 460 7.17 -10.70 -4.25
C LEU A 460 8.08 -11.72 -4.93
N ASP A 461 8.64 -12.68 -4.18
CA ASP A 461 9.48 -13.74 -4.73
C ASP A 461 8.68 -14.74 -5.58
N GLN A 462 7.44 -15.04 -5.20
CA GLN A 462 6.55 -15.86 -6.03
C GLN A 462 6.21 -15.13 -7.34
N VAL A 463 6.01 -13.81 -7.30
CA VAL A 463 5.79 -13.00 -8.52
C VAL A 463 7.04 -13.05 -9.41
N VAL A 464 8.24 -12.86 -8.85
CA VAL A 464 9.51 -12.96 -9.60
C VAL A 464 9.70 -14.36 -10.20
N ALA A 465 9.41 -15.42 -9.45
CA ALA A 465 9.49 -16.78 -9.95
C ALA A 465 8.49 -17.04 -11.09
N ALA A 466 7.26 -16.53 -10.98
CA ALA A 466 6.27 -16.62 -12.05
C ALA A 466 6.68 -15.86 -13.31
N LEU A 467 7.36 -14.72 -13.18
CA LEU A 467 7.93 -13.98 -14.32
C LEU A 467 9.03 -14.77 -15.03
N ARG A 468 9.87 -15.50 -14.28
CA ARG A 468 10.97 -16.32 -14.81
C ARG A 468 10.52 -17.60 -15.51
N GLU A 469 9.40 -18.17 -15.06
CA GLU A 469 9.00 -19.53 -15.43
C GLU A 469 7.67 -19.61 -16.18
N GLY A 470 6.87 -18.54 -16.17
CA GLY A 470 5.52 -18.56 -16.73
C GLY A 470 5.46 -18.34 -18.24
N GLY A 471 6.45 -17.65 -18.83
CA GLY A 471 6.42 -17.30 -20.24
C GLY A 471 7.17 -18.27 -21.17
N PRO A 472 6.96 -18.17 -22.50
CA PRO A 472 7.77 -18.88 -23.48
C PRO A 472 9.26 -18.53 -23.36
N VAL A 473 10.14 -19.53 -23.41
CA VAL A 473 11.59 -19.32 -23.32
C VAL A 473 12.12 -18.83 -24.67
N VAL A 474 12.77 -17.68 -24.66
CA VAL A 474 13.46 -17.08 -25.80
C VAL A 474 14.96 -17.18 -25.61
N ALA A 475 15.64 -17.74 -26.61
CA ALA A 475 17.08 -17.90 -26.63
C ALA A 475 17.76 -16.70 -27.29
N ASP A 476 18.87 -16.25 -26.69
CA ASP A 476 19.75 -15.27 -27.30
C ASP A 476 20.75 -15.99 -28.21
N THR A 477 20.63 -15.79 -29.52
CA THR A 477 21.45 -16.46 -30.54
C THR A 477 22.67 -15.63 -30.96
N ARG A 478 22.87 -14.43 -30.39
CA ARG A 478 23.95 -13.51 -30.78
C ARG A 478 25.33 -14.01 -30.38
N ALA A 479 25.43 -14.83 -29.33
CA ALA A 479 26.67 -15.44 -28.88
C ALA A 479 26.45 -16.88 -28.39
N ALA A 480 27.41 -17.76 -28.68
CA ALA A 480 27.37 -19.14 -28.20
C ALA A 480 27.41 -19.16 -26.65
N GLY A 481 26.41 -19.81 -26.05
CA GLY A 481 26.30 -19.90 -24.58
C GLY A 481 25.65 -18.68 -23.90
N ALA A 482 25.09 -17.73 -24.65
CA ALA A 482 24.26 -16.68 -24.09
C ALA A 482 23.02 -17.27 -23.40
N ALA A 483 22.56 -16.61 -22.33
CA ALA A 483 21.49 -17.12 -21.49
C ALA A 483 20.11 -16.98 -22.17
N SER A 484 19.24 -17.96 -21.93
CA SER A 484 17.83 -17.94 -22.36
C SER A 484 16.93 -17.64 -21.17
N HIS A 485 15.89 -16.85 -21.40
CA HIS A 485 14.94 -16.43 -20.36
C HIS A 485 13.51 -16.52 -20.87
N ALA A 486 12.54 -16.56 -19.96
CA ALA A 486 11.14 -16.45 -20.37
C ALA A 486 10.85 -15.05 -20.91
N ARG A 487 10.01 -14.96 -21.94
CA ARG A 487 9.40 -13.71 -22.41
C ARG A 487 8.02 -13.57 -21.79
N ILE A 488 7.68 -12.40 -21.28
CA ILE A 488 6.41 -12.20 -20.58
C ILE A 488 5.19 -12.60 -21.43
N ARG A 489 4.38 -13.52 -20.90
CA ARG A 489 3.03 -13.80 -21.35
C ARG A 489 2.13 -13.79 -20.12
N ILE A 490 1.33 -12.73 -19.98
CA ILE A 490 0.65 -12.39 -18.73
C ILE A 490 -0.25 -13.52 -18.20
N PRO A 491 -1.12 -14.18 -18.99
CA PRO A 491 -2.01 -15.20 -18.44
C PRO A 491 -1.24 -16.42 -17.93
N ASP A 492 -0.12 -16.78 -18.56
CA ASP A 492 0.68 -17.92 -18.12
C ASP A 492 1.49 -17.60 -16.86
N ALA A 493 2.02 -16.37 -16.76
CA ALA A 493 2.63 -15.88 -15.54
C ALA A 493 1.63 -15.83 -14.37
N VAL A 494 0.38 -15.39 -14.62
CA VAL A 494 -0.69 -15.44 -13.61
C VAL A 494 -1.04 -16.88 -13.22
N ALA A 495 -1.18 -17.79 -14.18
CA ALA A 495 -1.47 -19.20 -13.91
C ALA A 495 -0.33 -19.86 -13.11
N LYS A 496 0.93 -19.57 -13.46
CA LYS A 496 2.10 -20.01 -12.69
C LYS A 496 2.09 -19.43 -11.28
N LEU A 497 1.76 -18.15 -11.12
CA LEU A 497 1.66 -17.51 -9.82
C LEU A 497 0.58 -18.16 -8.94
N GLN A 498 -0.57 -18.51 -9.52
CA GLN A 498 -1.66 -19.23 -8.85
C GLN A 498 -1.29 -20.67 -8.47
N SER A 499 -0.28 -21.27 -9.12
CA SER A 499 0.17 -22.63 -8.83
C SER A 499 1.03 -22.74 -7.58
N PHE A 500 1.61 -21.64 -7.09
CA PHE A 500 2.36 -21.66 -5.84
C PHE A 500 1.39 -21.96 -4.68
N ALA A 501 1.82 -22.85 -3.77
CA ALA A 501 1.11 -23.05 -2.52
C ALA A 501 1.10 -21.72 -1.76
N GLY A 502 -0.05 -21.08 -1.68
CA GLY A 502 -0.24 -19.97 -0.76
C GLY A 502 -0.05 -20.45 0.68
N PRO A 503 -0.03 -19.53 1.67
CA PRO A 503 -0.44 -19.91 3.02
C PRO A 503 -1.74 -20.72 2.90
N SER A 504 -1.97 -21.72 3.73
CA SER A 504 -3.30 -22.35 3.82
C SER A 504 -4.31 -21.27 4.17
N LEU A 505 -4.91 -20.67 3.14
CA LEU A 505 -5.87 -19.61 3.28
C LEU A 505 -7.18 -20.28 3.74
N PRO A 506 -7.87 -19.75 4.75
CA PRO A 506 -9.29 -20.03 4.89
C PRO A 506 -9.95 -19.68 3.55
N ALA A 507 -10.85 -20.56 3.11
CA ALA A 507 -11.45 -20.58 1.77
C ALA A 507 -11.84 -19.20 1.22
N LYS A 508 -11.76 -19.06 -0.12
CA LYS A 508 -12.46 -18.11 -1.01
C LYS A 508 -12.96 -16.83 -0.32
N ALA A 509 -12.31 -15.69 -0.59
CA ALA A 509 -12.70 -14.35 -0.15
C ALA A 509 -14.22 -14.24 0.04
N VAL A 510 -14.67 -14.29 1.30
CA VAL A 510 -16.08 -14.14 1.64
C VAL A 510 -16.30 -12.63 1.66
N PRO A 511 -17.07 -12.06 0.71
CA PRO A 511 -17.42 -10.65 0.78
C PRO A 511 -18.05 -10.34 2.14
N PRO A 512 -17.85 -9.14 2.69
CA PRO A 512 -18.57 -8.75 3.91
C PRO A 512 -20.06 -8.94 3.68
N ALA A 513 -20.77 -9.54 4.62
CA ALA A 513 -22.22 -9.55 4.66
C ALA A 513 -22.69 -8.36 5.49
N GLY A 514 -23.85 -7.81 5.16
CA GLY A 514 -24.42 -6.71 5.91
C GLY A 514 -25.94 -6.79 5.93
N ALA A 515 -26.53 -6.20 6.97
CA ALA A 515 -27.95 -5.93 7.07
C ALA A 515 -28.13 -4.44 7.36
N VAL A 516 -29.21 -3.86 6.85
CA VAL A 516 -29.58 -2.48 7.14
C VAL A 516 -30.99 -2.47 7.70
N ALA A 517 -31.26 -1.56 8.64
CA ALA A 517 -32.58 -1.20 9.11
C ALA A 517 -32.72 0.32 9.07
N VAL A 518 -33.93 0.83 8.86
CA VAL A 518 -34.22 2.27 8.90
C VAL A 518 -34.91 2.57 10.23
N ASN A 519 -34.44 3.57 10.98
CA ASN A 519 -34.94 3.93 12.33
C ASN A 519 -35.08 2.70 13.24
N GLY A 520 -34.02 1.89 13.36
CA GLY A 520 -34.06 0.68 14.19
C GLY A 520 -34.99 -0.44 13.68
N GLY A 521 -35.55 -0.33 12.46
CA GLY A 521 -36.47 -1.30 11.88
C GLY A 521 -37.94 -0.90 11.99
N ALA A 522 -38.23 0.37 12.28
CA ALA A 522 -39.58 0.90 12.33
C ALA A 522 -40.37 0.58 11.05
N ALA A 523 -41.63 0.20 11.20
CA ALA A 523 -42.51 -0.09 10.07
C ALA A 523 -42.87 1.20 9.30
N ARG A 524 -42.89 2.35 9.99
CA ARG A 524 -43.24 3.65 9.42
C ARG A 524 -42.30 4.77 9.89
N THR A 525 -42.21 5.85 9.13
CA THR A 525 -41.54 7.09 9.54
C THR A 525 -42.37 8.32 9.19
N GLY A 526 -42.41 9.29 10.10
CA GLY A 526 -43.05 10.59 9.88
C GLY A 526 -42.18 11.61 9.14
N GLY A 527 -40.90 11.30 8.93
CA GLY A 527 -39.91 12.19 8.30
C GLY A 527 -39.02 11.48 7.28
N LEU A 528 -38.51 12.23 6.29
CA LEU A 528 -37.59 11.71 5.26
C LEU A 528 -36.13 11.64 5.76
N GLY A 529 -35.79 12.35 6.84
CA GLY A 529 -34.52 12.18 7.54
C GLY A 529 -34.63 10.98 8.49
N VAL A 530 -33.74 10.01 8.33
CA VAL A 530 -33.74 8.75 9.09
C VAL A 530 -32.34 8.42 9.56
N ILE A 531 -32.25 7.57 10.58
CA ILE A 531 -30.98 6.97 11.00
C ILE A 531 -30.99 5.53 10.52
N LEU A 532 -29.92 5.12 9.82
CA LEU A 532 -29.77 3.73 9.40
C LEU A 532 -29.05 2.95 10.49
N SER A 533 -29.41 1.69 10.71
CA SER A 533 -28.63 0.76 11.52
C SER A 533 -28.02 -0.27 10.58
N ILE A 534 -26.71 -0.22 10.40
CA ILE A 534 -25.98 -1.07 9.45
C ILE A 534 -25.16 -2.06 10.25
N ALA A 535 -25.62 -3.32 10.25
CA ALA A 535 -24.87 -4.43 10.80
C ALA A 535 -23.95 -4.98 9.71
N ALA A 536 -22.71 -5.25 10.08
CA ALA A 536 -21.70 -5.79 9.20
C ALA A 536 -21.10 -7.05 9.82
N ASN A 537 -20.99 -8.12 9.04
CA ASN A 537 -20.24 -9.32 9.39
C ASN A 537 -19.22 -9.59 8.28
N ALA A 538 -17.95 -9.44 8.60
CA ALA A 538 -16.88 -9.61 7.65
C ALA A 538 -15.94 -10.71 8.15
N SER A 539 -16.02 -11.86 7.49
CA SER A 539 -15.16 -13.03 7.75
C SER A 539 -13.77 -12.90 7.10
N SER A 540 -13.57 -11.87 6.30
CA SER A 540 -12.34 -11.55 5.56
C SER A 540 -11.53 -10.37 6.12
N GLY A 541 -11.99 -9.68 7.16
CA GLY A 541 -11.36 -8.47 7.75
C GLY A 541 -12.42 -7.55 8.36
N ALA A 542 -12.06 -6.41 8.98
CA ALA A 542 -13.08 -5.44 9.41
C ALA A 542 -13.70 -4.72 8.19
N VAL A 543 -14.95 -4.25 8.29
CA VAL A 543 -15.56 -3.43 7.23
C VAL A 543 -14.95 -2.03 7.28
N ALA A 544 -14.26 -1.66 6.20
CA ALA A 544 -13.54 -0.39 6.10
C ALA A 544 -14.43 0.73 5.53
N ALA A 545 -15.30 0.39 4.60
CA ALA A 545 -16.07 1.38 3.85
C ALA A 545 -17.49 0.92 3.52
N MET A 546 -18.38 1.88 3.29
CA MET A 546 -19.74 1.66 2.84
C MET A 546 -20.17 2.64 1.76
N CYS A 547 -21.12 2.21 0.93
CA CYS A 547 -21.87 3.07 0.02
C CYS A 547 -23.36 2.92 0.34
N ILE A 548 -24.07 4.05 0.44
CA ILE A 548 -25.50 4.11 0.74
C ILE A 548 -26.19 4.87 -0.38
N ALA A 549 -27.30 4.32 -0.88
CA ALA A 549 -28.08 4.95 -1.92
C ALA A 549 -29.58 4.68 -1.77
N ASN A 550 -30.39 5.53 -2.40
CA ASN A 550 -31.84 5.33 -2.52
C ASN A 550 -32.22 4.54 -3.80
N GLN A 551 -31.23 4.04 -4.56
CA GLN A 551 -31.43 3.25 -5.78
C GLN A 551 -30.39 2.14 -5.91
N ALA A 552 -30.80 0.99 -6.44
CA ALA A 552 -29.97 -0.22 -6.54
C ALA A 552 -28.70 -0.09 -7.43
N ALA A 553 -28.70 0.81 -8.42
CA ALA A 553 -27.58 0.93 -9.38
C ALA A 553 -26.54 2.00 -8.99
N ALA A 554 -26.73 2.71 -7.87
CA ALA A 554 -25.96 3.92 -7.55
C ALA A 554 -24.59 3.65 -6.88
N CYS A 555 -24.34 2.41 -6.42
CA CYS A 555 -23.10 2.02 -5.77
C CYS A 555 -22.33 0.98 -6.61
N GLY A 556 -21.78 1.38 -7.76
CA GLY A 556 -20.85 0.57 -8.57
C GLY A 556 -19.37 0.72 -8.17
N GLU A 557 -18.44 -0.02 -8.79
CA GLU A 557 -17.00 0.04 -8.46
C GLU A 557 -16.37 1.45 -8.53
N ALA A 558 -16.99 2.37 -9.26
CA ALA A 558 -16.58 3.76 -9.40
C ALA A 558 -17.28 4.76 -8.45
N SER A 559 -18.04 4.29 -7.44
CA SER A 559 -18.82 5.14 -6.53
C SER A 559 -18.07 5.51 -5.24
N ALA A 560 -18.45 6.64 -4.62
CA ALA A 560 -17.85 7.21 -3.40
C ALA A 560 -18.16 6.36 -2.15
N PHE A 561 -17.49 5.21 -2.03
CA PHE A 561 -17.39 4.51 -0.76
C PHE A 561 -16.80 5.47 0.29
N ARG A 562 -17.52 5.66 1.39
CA ARG A 562 -17.07 6.44 2.54
C ARG A 562 -16.70 5.51 3.68
N THR A 563 -15.98 6.01 4.67
CA THR A 563 -15.65 5.25 5.88
C THR A 563 -16.91 4.61 6.47
N PHE A 564 -16.79 3.35 6.88
CA PHE A 564 -17.89 2.62 7.48
C PHE A 564 -18.37 3.35 8.74
N ASP A 565 -19.66 3.67 8.76
CA ASP A 565 -20.37 4.20 9.92
C ASP A 565 -21.58 3.29 10.13
N PRO A 566 -21.70 2.64 11.31
CA PRO A 566 -22.78 1.70 11.57
C PRO A 566 -24.13 2.39 11.78
N ALA A 567 -24.16 3.71 12.00
CA ALA A 567 -25.36 4.46 12.33
C ALA A 567 -25.53 5.80 11.56
N PRO A 568 -25.39 5.82 10.22
CA PRO A 568 -25.35 7.08 9.48
C PRO A 568 -26.74 7.71 9.38
N ALA A 569 -26.79 9.03 9.56
CA ALA A 569 -27.94 9.81 9.14
C ALA A 569 -28.09 9.75 7.61
N TRP A 570 -29.30 9.51 7.14
CA TRP A 570 -29.61 9.38 5.72
C TRP A 570 -30.93 10.06 5.36
N LYS A 571 -31.04 10.52 4.12
CA LYS A 571 -32.26 11.14 3.60
C LYS A 571 -32.90 10.22 2.56
N LEU A 572 -34.09 9.70 2.87
CA LEU A 572 -34.88 8.89 1.95
C LEU A 572 -35.30 9.70 0.72
N ALA A 573 -35.37 9.05 -0.44
CA ALA A 573 -35.81 9.70 -1.67
C ALA A 573 -37.33 9.92 -1.69
N GLY A 574 -37.78 11.12 -2.04
CA GLY A 574 -39.19 11.41 -2.26
C GLY A 574 -39.66 12.82 -1.86
N PRO A 575 -40.94 13.14 -2.12
CA PRO A 575 -41.61 14.41 -1.78
C PRO A 575 -41.75 14.45 -0.27
N PRO A 576 -41.60 15.61 0.39
CA PRO A 576 -42.31 15.83 1.63
C PRO A 576 -43.83 15.64 1.37
N GLY A 577 -44.54 14.84 2.18
CA GLY A 577 -46.01 14.68 2.07
C GLY A 577 -46.52 13.44 1.30
N ALA A 578 -45.66 12.44 1.13
CA ALA A 578 -45.85 11.43 0.10
C ALA A 578 -45.82 9.99 0.57
N TYR A 579 -47.00 9.47 0.86
CA TYR A 579 -47.20 8.15 1.44
C TYR A 579 -46.62 7.04 0.55
N GLY A 580 -45.91 6.10 1.18
CA GLY A 580 -45.46 4.89 0.51
C GLY A 580 -44.08 4.40 0.95
N ALA A 581 -43.80 3.17 0.54
CA ALA A 581 -42.56 2.45 0.79
C ALA A 581 -41.32 3.18 0.25
N ARG A 582 -40.28 3.30 1.09
CA ARG A 582 -38.97 3.87 0.78
C ARG A 582 -37.89 2.86 1.03
N THR A 583 -37.09 2.55 0.02
CA THR A 583 -36.01 1.56 0.12
C THR A 583 -34.63 2.22 0.10
N VAL A 584 -33.78 1.80 1.03
CA VAL A 584 -32.35 2.14 1.08
C VAL A 584 -31.53 0.91 0.69
N TYR A 585 -30.44 1.15 -0.04
CA TYR A 585 -29.50 0.14 -0.49
C TYR A 585 -28.11 0.44 0.09
N VAL A 586 -27.48 -0.55 0.71
CA VAL A 586 -26.17 -0.44 1.36
C VAL A 586 -25.21 -1.51 0.83
N TRP A 587 -24.02 -1.08 0.40
CA TRP A 587 -22.90 -1.97 0.06
C TRP A 587 -21.78 -1.75 1.06
N LEU A 588 -21.14 -2.85 1.47
CA LEU A 588 -19.99 -2.84 2.36
C LEU A 588 -18.74 -3.31 1.62
N ARG A 589 -17.61 -2.76 2.03
CA ARG A 589 -16.27 -3.16 1.57
C ARG A 589 -15.35 -3.34 2.77
N ASP A 590 -14.64 -4.46 2.80
CA ASP A 590 -13.67 -4.74 3.87
C ASP A 590 -12.32 -4.03 3.67
N GLU A 591 -11.47 -4.07 4.69
CA GLU A 591 -10.10 -3.52 4.65
C GLU A 591 -9.21 -4.15 3.57
N ARG A 592 -9.59 -5.33 3.06
CA ARG A 592 -8.88 -6.04 1.98
C ARG A 592 -9.45 -5.72 0.59
N GLY A 593 -10.46 -4.84 0.51
CA GLY A 593 -11.08 -4.38 -0.74
C GLY A 593 -12.23 -5.25 -1.26
N ASN A 594 -12.63 -6.33 -0.58
CA ASN A 594 -13.73 -7.19 -1.02
C ASN A 594 -15.06 -6.47 -0.81
N SER A 595 -15.87 -6.37 -1.88
CA SER A 595 -17.17 -5.69 -1.85
C SER A 595 -18.33 -6.69 -1.88
N MET A 596 -19.43 -6.36 -1.19
CA MET A 596 -20.71 -7.09 -1.29
C MET A 596 -21.12 -7.32 -2.75
N GLN A 597 -21.57 -8.53 -3.06
CA GLN A 597 -22.04 -8.90 -4.41
C GLN A 597 -23.47 -8.42 -4.69
N ALA A 598 -24.24 -8.13 -3.64
CA ALA A 598 -25.57 -7.53 -3.71
C ALA A 598 -25.75 -6.60 -2.49
N PRO A 599 -26.51 -5.48 -2.60
CA PRO A 599 -26.74 -4.59 -1.47
C PRO A 599 -27.56 -5.26 -0.37
N ALA A 600 -27.31 -4.87 0.88
CA ALA A 600 -28.32 -4.96 1.93
C ALA A 600 -29.42 -3.92 1.65
N THR A 601 -30.69 -4.31 1.83
CA THR A 601 -31.82 -3.41 1.62
C THR A 601 -32.72 -3.33 2.83
N ALA A 602 -33.29 -2.14 3.07
CA ALA A 602 -34.34 -1.93 4.07
C ALA A 602 -35.41 -1.03 3.48
N THR A 603 -36.67 -1.36 3.74
CA THR A 603 -37.84 -0.61 3.28
C THR A 603 -38.63 -0.13 4.50
N ILE A 604 -39.03 1.14 4.50
CA ILE A 604 -39.88 1.76 5.52
C ILE A 604 -41.06 2.50 4.88
N GLU A 605 -42.23 2.50 5.50
CA GLU A 605 -43.39 3.22 4.99
C GLU A 605 -43.35 4.70 5.45
N TYR A 606 -43.19 5.65 4.54
CA TYR A 606 -43.23 7.07 4.91
C TYR A 606 -44.68 7.56 5.01
N ALA A 607 -45.05 8.22 6.12
CA ALA A 607 -46.38 8.81 6.30
C ALA A 607 -46.31 10.16 7.04
N ALA A 608 -46.39 11.27 6.29
CA ALA A 608 -46.35 12.61 6.86
C ALA A 608 -47.67 12.96 7.57
N GLY A 609 -47.60 13.43 8.82
CA GLY A 609 -48.68 14.18 9.48
C GLY A 609 -49.85 13.39 10.07
N ALA A 610 -49.72 12.08 10.33
CA ALA A 610 -50.70 11.39 11.19
C ALA A 610 -50.41 11.68 12.68
N PRO A 611 -51.43 11.95 13.52
CA PRO A 611 -51.24 12.13 14.95
C PRO A 611 -50.72 10.82 15.55
N VAL A 612 -49.53 10.85 16.14
CA VAL A 612 -48.92 9.71 16.83
C VAL A 612 -49.71 9.39 18.10
N THR A 613 -50.75 8.59 17.95
CA THR A 613 -51.07 7.59 18.97
C THR A 613 -49.95 6.56 18.88
N ASN A 614 -49.14 6.48 19.93
CA ASN A 614 -47.97 5.62 20.03
C ASN A 614 -48.36 4.15 19.75
N PHE A 615 -47.86 3.60 18.65
CA PHE A 615 -48.02 2.19 18.28
C PHE A 615 -46.66 1.49 18.13
N ASP A 616 -45.56 2.22 18.27
CA ASP A 616 -44.22 1.73 17.99
C ASP A 616 -43.61 1.23 19.31
N PRO A 617 -43.27 -0.06 19.42
CA PRO A 617 -42.66 -0.57 20.63
C PRO A 617 -41.29 0.07 20.90
N PRO A 618 -40.88 0.19 22.17
CA PRO A 618 -39.58 0.76 22.52
C PRO A 618 -38.44 -0.03 21.87
N THR A 619 -37.35 0.65 21.56
CA THR A 619 -36.11 0.04 21.03
C THR A 619 -34.96 0.21 22.02
N GLY A 620 -33.83 -0.46 21.78
CA GLY A 620 -32.71 -0.36 22.71
C GLY A 620 -31.56 -1.32 22.44
N ARG A 621 -30.62 -1.40 23.38
CA ARG A 621 -29.59 -2.45 23.44
C ARG A 621 -29.27 -2.82 24.89
N VAL A 622 -28.73 -4.01 25.06
CA VAL A 622 -28.18 -4.49 26.33
C VAL A 622 -26.71 -4.89 26.15
N LEU A 623 -25.87 -4.55 27.12
CA LEU A 623 -24.45 -4.91 27.17
C LEU A 623 -24.15 -5.65 28.48
N ILE A 624 -23.34 -6.71 28.42
CA ILE A 624 -22.81 -7.41 29.60
C ILE A 624 -21.45 -6.79 29.96
N ASN A 625 -21.30 -6.30 31.19
CA ASN A 625 -20.08 -5.63 31.70
C ASN A 625 -19.51 -4.61 30.71
N GLY A 626 -20.36 -3.74 30.16
CA GLY A 626 -19.94 -2.73 29.16
C GLY A 626 -19.59 -3.30 27.77
N GLY A 627 -19.98 -4.53 27.45
CA GLY A 627 -19.74 -5.18 26.15
C GLY A 627 -18.61 -6.21 26.16
N ALA A 628 -18.28 -6.78 27.33
CA ALA A 628 -17.21 -7.74 27.48
C ALA A 628 -17.49 -9.05 26.70
N ALA A 629 -16.54 -9.46 25.87
CA ALA A 629 -16.64 -10.70 25.09
C ALA A 629 -16.53 -11.98 25.97
N ALA A 630 -15.93 -11.87 27.15
CA ALA A 630 -15.86 -12.91 28.17
C ALA A 630 -16.01 -12.30 29.56
N VAL A 631 -16.55 -13.06 30.51
CA VAL A 631 -16.78 -12.64 31.90
C VAL A 631 -16.32 -13.72 32.89
N ALA A 632 -15.86 -13.28 34.06
CA ALA A 632 -15.30 -14.15 35.11
C ALA A 632 -16.34 -15.08 35.75
N SER A 633 -17.62 -14.68 35.73
CA SER A 633 -18.70 -15.44 36.32
C SER A 633 -20.03 -15.12 35.63
N SER A 634 -21.07 -15.90 35.96
CA SER A 634 -22.42 -15.63 35.50
C SER A 634 -23.09 -14.43 36.19
N ALA A 635 -22.53 -13.92 37.30
CA ALA A 635 -22.95 -12.68 37.92
C ALA A 635 -22.31 -11.50 37.18
N VAL A 636 -23.12 -10.72 36.48
CA VAL A 636 -22.69 -9.64 35.58
C VAL A 636 -23.52 -8.39 35.80
N GLU A 637 -22.94 -7.25 35.44
CA GLU A 637 -23.67 -6.00 35.29
C GLU A 637 -24.21 -5.89 33.86
N LEU A 638 -25.48 -5.53 33.73
CA LEU A 638 -26.11 -5.24 32.46
C LEU A 638 -26.25 -3.73 32.32
N THR A 639 -25.78 -3.18 31.21
CA THR A 639 -26.12 -1.82 30.80
C THR A 639 -27.27 -1.90 29.81
N VAL A 640 -28.41 -1.31 30.13
CA VAL A 640 -29.60 -1.30 29.28
C VAL A 640 -29.85 0.12 28.81
N GLU A 641 -29.82 0.30 27.49
CA GLU A 641 -30.17 1.56 26.85
C GLU A 641 -31.47 1.36 26.10
N ALA A 642 -32.42 2.25 26.33
CA ALA A 642 -33.75 2.19 25.73
C ALA A 642 -34.09 3.55 25.13
N ASP A 643 -34.80 3.50 24.01
CA ASP A 643 -35.30 4.66 23.29
C ASP A 643 -36.76 4.42 22.89
N ASP A 644 -37.57 5.47 22.98
CA ASP A 644 -39.01 5.42 22.73
C ASP A 644 -39.49 6.78 22.23
N ASP A 645 -40.38 6.78 21.25
CA ASP A 645 -40.87 7.97 20.58
C ASP A 645 -41.64 8.92 21.52
N ALA A 646 -42.18 8.39 22.63
CA ALA A 646 -42.84 9.16 23.68
C ALA A 646 -41.89 9.59 24.82
N GLY A 647 -40.60 9.30 24.69
CA GLY A 647 -39.54 9.54 25.68
C GLY A 647 -39.41 8.42 26.73
N PRO A 648 -38.33 8.42 27.53
CA PRO A 648 -38.01 7.30 28.43
C PRO A 648 -38.94 7.20 29.66
N GLU A 649 -39.79 8.20 29.89
CA GLU A 649 -40.70 8.23 31.04
C GLU A 649 -41.84 7.22 30.89
N GLY A 650 -41.89 6.24 31.79
CA GLY A 650 -42.91 5.18 31.79
C GLY A 650 -42.45 3.86 31.16
N LEU A 651 -41.21 3.78 30.65
CA LEU A 651 -40.63 2.52 30.17
C LEU A 651 -40.44 1.52 31.31
N THR A 652 -40.82 0.29 31.03
CA THR A 652 -40.58 -0.88 31.86
C THR A 652 -39.71 -1.87 31.11
N MET A 653 -38.98 -2.72 31.84
CA MET A 653 -38.16 -3.78 31.29
C MET A 653 -38.41 -5.10 32.01
N CYS A 654 -38.15 -6.19 31.31
CA CYS A 654 -38.09 -7.53 31.88
C CYS A 654 -36.79 -8.21 31.42
N ILE A 655 -36.08 -8.85 32.35
CA ILE A 655 -34.79 -9.53 32.06
C ILE A 655 -34.97 -11.03 32.30
N SER A 656 -34.51 -11.84 31.34
CA SER A 656 -34.65 -13.30 31.32
C SER A 656 -33.35 -13.98 30.87
N ASN A 657 -33.19 -15.23 31.32
CA ASN A 657 -32.11 -16.14 30.89
C ASN A 657 -32.58 -17.16 29.84
N ALA A 658 -33.81 -17.03 29.36
CA ALA A 658 -34.41 -17.88 28.36
C ALA A 658 -35.00 -17.03 27.23
N ASP A 659 -34.87 -17.53 26.01
CA ASP A 659 -35.46 -16.94 24.82
C ASP A 659 -36.97 -17.24 24.81
N GLY A 660 -37.77 -16.29 25.27
CA GLY A 660 -39.21 -16.43 25.42
C GLY A 660 -39.87 -15.29 26.20
N PRO A 661 -41.20 -15.35 26.37
CA PRO A 661 -41.97 -14.32 27.07
C PRO A 661 -41.43 -14.07 28.47
N CYS A 662 -41.28 -12.80 28.85
CA CYS A 662 -40.67 -12.41 30.11
C CYS A 662 -41.70 -11.77 31.05
N SER A 663 -41.74 -12.21 32.31
CA SER A 663 -42.48 -11.53 33.38
C SER A 663 -41.79 -11.74 34.74
N PRO A 664 -41.94 -10.83 35.72
CA PRO A 664 -42.67 -9.56 35.66
C PRO A 664 -41.85 -8.40 35.05
N TYR A 665 -42.55 -7.40 34.50
CA TYR A 665 -41.96 -6.12 34.10
C TYR A 665 -41.70 -5.24 35.33
N ARG A 666 -40.60 -4.50 35.30
CA ARG A 666 -40.20 -3.51 36.31
C ARG A 666 -39.81 -2.20 35.65
N ALA A 667 -39.72 -1.10 36.40
CA ALA A 667 -39.24 0.17 35.86
C ALA A 667 -37.87 -0.01 35.18
N LEU A 668 -37.67 0.65 34.04
CA LEU A 668 -36.40 0.65 33.33
C LEU A 668 -35.28 1.16 34.25
N ALA A 669 -34.18 0.42 34.32
CA ALA A 669 -32.95 0.86 34.96
C ALA A 669 -31.81 0.73 33.96
N SER A 670 -31.00 1.78 33.83
CA SER A 670 -29.87 1.83 32.89
C SER A 670 -28.77 0.83 33.23
N THR A 671 -28.72 0.39 34.49
CA THR A 671 -27.72 -0.55 35.00
C THR A 671 -28.37 -1.54 35.96
N VAL A 672 -28.13 -2.83 35.77
CA VAL A 672 -28.71 -3.91 36.59
C VAL A 672 -27.70 -5.01 36.88
N GLN A 673 -27.57 -5.42 38.14
CA GLN A 673 -26.85 -6.63 38.51
C GLN A 673 -27.71 -7.87 38.21
N TRP A 674 -27.17 -8.83 37.45
CA TRP A 674 -27.90 -9.99 36.98
C TRP A 674 -27.06 -11.27 37.00
N THR A 675 -27.67 -12.37 37.42
CA THR A 675 -27.05 -13.69 37.33
C THR A 675 -27.60 -14.42 36.11
N GLY A 676 -26.80 -14.48 35.04
CA GLY A 676 -27.20 -15.14 33.81
C GLY A 676 -27.10 -16.67 33.90
N LYS A 677 -27.78 -17.38 32.99
CA LYS A 677 -27.70 -18.84 32.91
C LYS A 677 -26.58 -19.26 31.97
N VAL A 678 -25.72 -20.16 32.44
CA VAL A 678 -24.60 -20.69 31.65
C VAL A 678 -25.08 -21.88 30.82
N VAL A 679 -24.88 -21.81 29.51
CA VAL A 679 -25.16 -22.92 28.59
C VAL A 679 -23.92 -23.12 27.71
N SER A 680 -23.35 -24.33 27.75
CA SER A 680 -22.17 -24.69 26.94
C SER A 680 -20.98 -23.73 27.08
N GLY A 681 -20.76 -23.18 28.29
CA GLY A 681 -19.67 -22.24 28.58
C GLY A 681 -19.92 -20.79 28.14
N GLY A 682 -21.12 -20.48 27.65
CA GLY A 682 -21.55 -19.12 27.32
C GLY A 682 -22.69 -18.64 28.20
N LEU A 683 -22.78 -17.32 28.33
CA LEU A 683 -23.84 -16.56 28.98
C LEU A 683 -24.65 -15.85 27.92
N THR A 684 -25.99 -15.99 27.96
CA THR A 684 -26.90 -15.19 27.14
C THR A 684 -27.97 -14.59 28.04
N VAL A 685 -28.22 -13.29 27.88
CA VAL A 685 -29.24 -12.55 28.61
C VAL A 685 -30.18 -11.85 27.63
N TYR A 686 -31.47 -11.96 27.90
CA TYR A 686 -32.56 -11.42 27.10
C TYR A 686 -33.24 -10.30 27.89
N VAL A 687 -33.42 -9.13 27.29
CA VAL A 687 -34.12 -7.99 27.89
C VAL A 687 -35.25 -7.56 26.97
N TRP A 688 -36.47 -7.54 27.49
CA TRP A 688 -37.63 -6.99 26.81
C TRP A 688 -37.94 -5.61 27.38
N LEU A 689 -38.34 -4.67 26.54
CA LEU A 689 -38.78 -3.33 26.94
C LEU A 689 -40.26 -3.17 26.63
N LYS A 690 -40.98 -2.44 27.47
CA LYS A 690 -42.40 -2.18 27.31
C LYS A 690 -42.75 -0.76 27.72
N ASP A 691 -43.49 -0.05 26.88
CA ASP A 691 -43.90 1.32 27.12
C ASP A 691 -45.12 1.45 28.06
N ARG A 692 -45.56 2.70 28.27
CA ARG A 692 -46.71 3.03 29.13
C ARG A 692 -48.04 2.53 28.57
N ASP A 693 -48.12 2.34 27.25
CA ASP A 693 -49.32 1.95 26.52
C ASP A 693 -49.40 0.42 26.35
N GLY A 694 -48.35 -0.29 26.76
CA GLY A 694 -48.26 -1.75 26.85
C GLY A 694 -47.57 -2.41 25.65
N TYR A 695 -47.02 -1.64 24.71
CA TYR A 695 -46.30 -2.14 23.55
C TYR A 695 -44.91 -2.61 23.93
N GLU A 696 -44.58 -3.84 23.55
CA GLU A 696 -43.37 -4.54 23.95
C GLU A 696 -42.43 -4.73 22.76
N THR A 697 -41.11 -4.61 22.96
CA THR A 697 -40.09 -4.91 21.95
C THR A 697 -40.46 -6.20 21.21
N PRO A 698 -40.51 -6.23 19.87
CA PRO A 698 -41.02 -7.41 19.14
C PRO A 698 -40.13 -8.65 19.30
N ARG A 699 -38.87 -8.46 19.72
CA ARG A 699 -37.91 -9.49 20.11
C ARG A 699 -37.09 -8.99 21.31
N PRO A 700 -36.56 -9.87 22.16
CA PRO A 700 -35.72 -9.45 23.26
C PRO A 700 -34.40 -8.85 22.75
N LEU A 701 -33.98 -7.74 23.33
CA LEU A 701 -32.60 -7.27 23.27
C LEU A 701 -31.71 -8.38 23.85
N THR A 702 -30.66 -8.75 23.13
CA THR A 702 -29.84 -9.93 23.50
C THR A 702 -28.38 -9.53 23.67
N ALA A 703 -27.78 -9.91 24.80
CA ALA A 703 -26.35 -9.82 25.03
C ALA A 703 -25.77 -11.22 25.29
N THR A 704 -24.57 -11.47 24.75
CA THR A 704 -23.83 -12.72 24.96
C THR A 704 -22.40 -12.45 25.41
N ALA A 705 -21.89 -13.33 26.27
CA ALA A 705 -20.50 -13.35 26.68
C ALA A 705 -20.05 -14.81 26.91
N ARG A 706 -18.78 -15.14 26.68
CA ARG A 706 -18.22 -16.42 27.16
C ARG A 706 -17.97 -16.36 28.66
N ILE A 707 -18.04 -17.50 29.34
CA ILE A 707 -17.55 -17.60 30.72
C ILE A 707 -16.13 -18.12 30.67
N ASP A 708 -15.23 -17.33 31.24
CA ASP A 708 -13.87 -17.73 31.53
C ASP A 708 -13.63 -17.49 33.02
N GLY A 709 -13.72 -18.55 33.81
CA GLY A 709 -13.56 -18.51 35.25
C GLY A 709 -12.14 -18.84 35.70
N ASP A 710 -11.24 -19.13 34.75
CA ASP A 710 -9.87 -19.51 35.06
C ASP A 710 -8.97 -18.26 35.00
N PRO A 711 -8.17 -17.96 36.02
CA PRO A 711 -7.18 -16.90 35.93
C PRO A 711 -6.03 -17.31 34.99
N PRO A 712 -5.22 -16.35 34.49
CA PRO A 712 -4.10 -16.65 33.60
C PRO A 712 -3.17 -17.72 34.15
N LYS A 713 -2.86 -18.74 33.36
CA LYS A 713 -1.85 -19.73 33.73
C LYS A 713 -0.46 -19.20 33.47
N ILE A 714 0.31 -18.98 34.53
CA ILE A 714 1.72 -18.57 34.42
C ILE A 714 2.54 -19.77 33.92
N LEU A 715 3.18 -19.59 32.76
CA LEU A 715 3.98 -20.59 32.06
C LEU A 715 5.46 -20.55 32.45
N SER A 716 5.99 -19.36 32.66
CA SER A 716 7.37 -19.13 33.10
C SER A 716 7.48 -17.87 33.96
N PHE A 717 8.40 -17.89 34.93
CA PHE A 717 8.80 -16.73 35.71
C PHE A 717 10.23 -16.90 36.23
N THR A 718 11.16 -16.11 35.71
CA THR A 718 12.59 -16.21 36.00
C THR A 718 13.25 -14.83 36.09
N LEU A 719 14.47 -14.78 36.65
CA LEU A 719 15.36 -13.65 36.40
C LEU A 719 15.77 -13.62 34.94
N ASP A 720 16.03 -12.42 34.42
CA ASP A 720 16.67 -12.22 33.12
C ASP A 720 18.06 -12.89 33.13
N GLY A 721 18.28 -13.88 32.25
CA GLY A 721 19.48 -14.76 32.28
C GLY A 721 19.36 -16.05 33.10
N GLY A 722 18.22 -16.33 33.74
CA GLY A 722 17.89 -17.64 34.33
C GLY A 722 18.53 -17.98 35.68
N GLY A 723 19.23 -17.03 36.31
CA GLY A 723 19.83 -17.21 37.64
C GLY A 723 18.81 -17.31 38.78
N ALA A 724 19.23 -17.87 39.92
CA ALA A 724 18.44 -17.96 41.16
C ALA A 724 18.97 -17.04 42.29
N ALA A 725 20.07 -16.33 42.05
CA ALA A 725 20.73 -15.45 43.01
C ALA A 725 21.32 -14.22 42.30
N THR A 726 21.53 -13.15 43.06
CA THR A 726 22.08 -11.87 42.57
C THR A 726 22.90 -11.19 43.67
N ASN A 727 23.96 -10.49 43.26
CA ASN A 727 24.73 -9.62 44.13
C ASN A 727 24.33 -8.14 44.02
N THR A 728 23.39 -7.82 43.14
CA THR A 728 22.83 -6.47 43.01
C THR A 728 21.35 -6.46 43.41
N PRO A 729 20.87 -5.40 44.08
CA PRO A 729 19.46 -5.27 44.42
C PRO A 729 18.60 -4.95 43.18
N ALA A 730 19.17 -4.39 42.12
CA ALA A 730 18.45 -4.13 40.88
C ALA A 730 18.39 -5.39 40.01
N VAL A 731 17.19 -5.97 39.86
CA VAL A 731 16.98 -7.20 39.08
C VAL A 731 16.05 -6.95 37.91
N LYS A 732 16.26 -7.72 36.84
CA LYS A 732 15.31 -7.86 35.75
C LYS A 732 14.65 -9.22 35.81
N VAL A 733 13.36 -9.26 35.53
CA VAL A 733 12.55 -10.47 35.49
C VAL A 733 11.85 -10.61 34.15
N VAL A 734 11.63 -11.86 33.77
CA VAL A 734 10.86 -12.26 32.59
C VAL A 734 9.79 -13.22 33.08
N ALA A 735 8.53 -12.97 32.69
CA ALA A 735 7.45 -13.89 32.97
C ALA A 735 6.51 -14.00 31.77
N ARG A 736 5.89 -15.15 31.61
CA ARG A 736 4.91 -15.42 30.56
C ARG A 736 3.69 -16.11 31.13
N ALA A 737 2.51 -15.69 30.71
CA ALA A 737 1.25 -16.35 31.03
C ALA A 737 0.42 -16.60 29.77
N ALA A 738 -0.52 -17.53 29.86
CA ALA A 738 -1.51 -17.79 28.82
C ALA A 738 -2.89 -17.98 29.45
N ASP A 739 -3.91 -17.55 28.72
CA ASP A 739 -5.29 -17.54 29.19
C ASP A 739 -6.26 -17.66 28.00
N ALA A 740 -7.45 -18.23 28.20
CA ALA A 740 -8.43 -18.43 27.13
C ALA A 740 -9.12 -17.11 26.71
N SER A 741 -9.38 -16.20 27.66
CA SER A 741 -9.82 -14.83 27.39
C SER A 741 -8.67 -13.91 26.92
N GLY A 742 -7.44 -14.33 27.22
CA GLY A 742 -6.20 -13.65 26.88
C GLY A 742 -5.71 -12.77 28.03
N VAL A 743 -4.40 -12.54 28.06
CA VAL A 743 -3.75 -11.75 29.12
C VAL A 743 -3.90 -10.25 28.82
N SER A 744 -4.44 -9.48 29.77
CA SER A 744 -4.62 -8.03 29.61
C SER A 744 -3.42 -7.25 30.13
N SER A 745 -2.92 -7.61 31.31
CA SER A 745 -1.90 -6.83 32.00
C SER A 745 -1.05 -7.66 32.95
N VAL A 746 0.13 -7.13 33.23
CA VAL A 746 1.15 -7.72 34.10
C VAL A 746 1.62 -6.69 35.11
N CYS A 747 1.92 -7.14 36.32
CA CYS A 747 2.58 -6.36 37.34
C CYS A 747 3.69 -7.19 38.00
N PHE A 748 4.82 -6.54 38.23
CA PHE A 748 5.92 -7.11 38.99
C PHE A 748 6.09 -6.36 40.30
N ASP A 749 6.31 -7.09 41.40
CA ASP A 749 6.45 -6.51 42.74
C ASP A 749 7.50 -7.28 43.55
N ALA A 750 8.24 -6.56 44.40
CA ALA A 750 9.20 -7.12 45.36
C ALA A 750 8.69 -7.05 46.81
N ALA A 751 7.50 -6.49 47.03
CA ALA A 751 6.87 -6.41 48.35
C ALA A 751 6.28 -7.76 48.81
N ALA A 752 6.10 -7.88 50.14
CA ALA A 752 5.53 -9.06 50.77
C ALA A 752 3.98 -9.15 50.65
N SER A 753 3.33 -8.22 49.95
CA SER A 753 1.87 -8.17 49.81
C SER A 753 1.32 -9.35 49.00
N GLY A 754 0.08 -9.72 49.31
CA GLY A 754 -0.70 -10.70 48.54
C GLY A 754 -1.17 -10.18 47.19
N ASP A 755 -1.19 -8.85 47.03
CA ASP A 755 -1.61 -8.14 45.81
C ASP A 755 -0.46 -7.31 45.24
N CYS A 756 -0.53 -7.02 43.94
CA CYS A 756 0.37 -6.08 43.28
C CYS A 756 0.13 -4.65 43.80
N THR A 757 1.16 -4.08 44.41
CA THR A 757 1.22 -2.65 44.77
C THR A 757 1.93 -1.81 43.71
N GLY A 758 2.60 -2.47 42.76
CA GLY A 758 3.26 -1.86 41.62
C GLY A 758 2.31 -1.38 40.51
N THR A 759 2.91 -0.86 39.43
CA THR A 759 2.16 -0.40 38.26
C THR A 759 1.83 -1.56 37.32
N TRP A 760 0.55 -1.73 37.01
CA TRP A 760 0.08 -2.63 35.96
C TRP A 760 0.46 -2.10 34.57
N LYS A 761 1.00 -2.97 33.72
CA LYS A 761 1.36 -2.67 32.33
C LYS A 761 0.64 -3.63 31.39
N ALA A 762 0.38 -3.22 30.15
CA ALA A 762 -0.18 -4.11 29.14
C ALA A 762 0.77 -5.28 28.85
N ALA A 763 0.23 -6.49 28.74
CA ALA A 763 0.98 -7.65 28.27
C ALA A 763 1.11 -7.62 26.74
N ASP A 764 2.17 -8.22 26.19
CA ASP A 764 2.29 -8.36 24.74
C ASP A 764 1.34 -9.44 24.19
N ALA A 765 1.23 -9.54 22.86
CA ALA A 765 0.32 -10.49 22.22
C ALA A 765 0.66 -11.97 22.50
N SER A 766 1.88 -12.27 22.97
CA SER A 766 2.34 -13.62 23.32
C SER A 766 2.12 -13.98 24.80
N GLY A 767 1.68 -13.00 25.60
CA GLY A 767 1.52 -13.10 27.04
C GLY A 767 2.84 -12.99 27.82
N GLU A 768 3.93 -12.59 27.17
CA GLU A 768 5.25 -12.40 27.78
C GLU A 768 5.43 -10.95 28.25
N ALA A 769 6.20 -10.78 29.31
CA ALA A 769 6.51 -9.50 29.90
C ALA A 769 7.88 -9.49 30.58
N THR A 770 8.55 -8.35 30.46
CA THR A 770 9.80 -8.08 31.17
C THR A 770 9.63 -6.91 32.13
N GLY A 771 10.28 -6.99 33.29
CA GLY A 771 10.17 -6.00 34.35
C GLY A 771 11.49 -5.76 35.06
N ALA A 772 11.73 -4.53 35.50
CA ALA A 772 12.83 -4.17 36.37
C ALA A 772 12.30 -3.89 37.78
N LEU A 773 13.00 -4.41 38.79
CA LEU A 773 12.62 -4.33 40.21
C LEU A 773 13.85 -4.02 41.06
N THR A 774 13.63 -3.44 42.23
CA THR A 774 14.67 -3.27 43.24
C THR A 774 14.31 -4.11 44.46
N LEU A 775 15.18 -5.07 44.80
CA LEU A 775 15.08 -5.88 46.00
C LEU A 775 15.45 -5.05 47.23
N ASP A 776 14.88 -5.42 48.38
CA ASP A 776 15.27 -4.85 49.67
C ASP A 776 16.73 -5.19 49.99
N ALA A 777 17.59 -4.16 49.99
CA ALA A 777 19.02 -4.28 50.21
C ALA A 777 19.43 -4.21 51.70
N SER A 778 18.49 -4.10 52.65
CA SER A 778 18.80 -3.92 54.08
C SER A 778 19.57 -5.09 54.70
N ALA A 779 19.39 -6.31 54.17
CA ALA A 779 20.10 -7.51 54.60
C ALA A 779 20.18 -8.57 53.48
N PRO A 780 21.30 -9.32 53.34
CA PRO A 780 21.39 -10.50 52.48
C PRO A 780 20.40 -11.61 52.87
N GLY A 781 19.99 -12.41 51.89
CA GLY A 781 19.10 -13.56 52.07
C GLY A 781 18.07 -13.70 50.95
N LEU A 782 17.09 -14.59 51.16
CA LEU A 782 15.98 -14.79 50.23
C LEU A 782 15.09 -13.56 50.16
N LYS A 783 14.87 -13.06 48.94
CA LYS A 783 13.98 -11.96 48.62
C LYS A 783 12.86 -12.48 47.72
N PRO A 784 11.59 -12.27 48.10
CA PRO A 784 10.47 -12.65 47.25
C PRO A 784 10.35 -11.65 46.10
N VAL A 785 10.14 -12.17 44.90
CA VAL A 785 9.72 -11.41 43.73
C VAL A 785 8.44 -12.02 43.21
N ARG A 786 7.47 -11.20 42.85
CA ARG A 786 6.13 -11.64 42.45
C ARG A 786 5.83 -11.15 41.06
N ALA A 787 5.26 -12.04 40.24
CA ALA A 787 4.62 -11.69 38.98
C ALA A 787 3.12 -11.89 39.15
N PHE A 788 2.35 -10.87 38.82
CA PHE A 788 0.90 -10.88 38.79
C PHE A 788 0.45 -10.71 37.34
N PHE A 789 -0.45 -11.58 36.91
CA PHE A 789 -1.10 -11.47 35.60
C PHE A 789 -2.57 -11.27 35.79
N ARG A 790 -3.17 -10.46 34.93
CA ARG A 790 -4.61 -10.26 34.84
C ARG A 790 -5.06 -10.63 33.44
N ASP A 791 -6.14 -11.39 33.33
CA ASP A 791 -6.79 -11.68 32.06
C ASP A 791 -7.70 -10.52 31.61
N LYS A 792 -8.49 -10.72 30.56
CA LYS A 792 -9.49 -9.74 30.12
C LYS A 792 -10.78 -9.77 30.93
N THR A 793 -11.02 -10.80 31.73
CA THR A 793 -12.18 -10.89 32.63
C THR A 793 -11.95 -10.21 33.99
N GLY A 794 -10.70 -9.85 34.30
CA GLY A 794 -10.27 -9.24 35.55
C GLY A 794 -9.70 -10.23 36.57
N LEU A 795 -9.68 -11.54 36.27
CA LEU A 795 -9.11 -12.56 37.13
C LEU A 795 -7.59 -12.44 37.16
N THR A 796 -7.03 -12.60 38.36
CA THR A 796 -5.61 -12.48 38.59
C THR A 796 -4.98 -13.78 39.05
N SER A 797 -3.84 -14.14 38.48
CA SER A 797 -2.94 -15.14 39.03
C SER A 797 -1.66 -14.48 39.51
N SER A 798 -0.97 -15.15 40.44
CA SER A 798 0.36 -14.71 40.86
C SER A 798 1.28 -15.90 41.07
N GLN A 799 2.57 -15.66 40.84
CA GLN A 799 3.63 -16.60 41.18
C GLN A 799 4.73 -15.86 41.93
N VAL A 800 5.31 -16.54 42.92
CA VAL A 800 6.46 -16.04 43.68
C VAL A 800 7.71 -16.74 43.20
N LEU A 801 8.71 -15.95 42.83
CA LEU A 801 10.08 -16.36 42.59
C LEU A 801 10.92 -15.96 43.81
N GLN A 802 11.63 -16.93 44.39
CA GLN A 802 12.54 -16.69 45.50
C GLN A 802 13.94 -16.41 44.92
N VAL A 803 14.43 -15.18 45.11
CA VAL A 803 15.73 -14.74 44.62
C VAL A 803 16.67 -14.58 45.80
N TRP A 804 17.82 -15.24 45.77
CA TRP A 804 18.81 -15.08 46.83
C TRP A 804 19.64 -13.80 46.59
N TYR A 805 19.50 -12.80 47.46
CA TYR A 805 20.36 -11.61 47.46
C TYR A 805 21.58 -11.87 48.34
N ASP A 806 22.76 -11.94 47.73
CA ASP A 806 24.01 -12.32 48.39
C ASP A 806 25.12 -11.38 47.92
N THR A 807 25.77 -10.71 48.88
CA THR A 807 26.88 -9.78 48.60
C THR A 807 28.23 -10.32 49.11
N LYS A 808 28.24 -11.51 49.70
CA LYS A 808 29.42 -12.09 50.34
C LYS A 808 30.04 -13.14 49.44
N ALA A 809 31.32 -12.94 49.14
CA ALA A 809 32.08 -13.95 48.42
C ALA A 809 32.23 -15.27 49.20
N PRO A 810 32.34 -16.42 48.51
CA PRO A 810 32.66 -17.70 49.13
C PRO A 810 33.89 -17.67 50.03
N ALA A 811 33.79 -18.33 51.18
CA ALA A 811 34.93 -18.48 52.08
C ALA A 811 35.84 -19.63 51.64
N MET A 812 37.10 -19.31 51.37
CA MET A 812 38.19 -20.27 51.22
C MET A 812 38.97 -20.34 52.54
N GLN A 813 38.79 -21.43 53.29
CA GLN A 813 39.28 -21.55 54.67
C GLN A 813 40.79 -21.32 54.79
N SER A 814 41.20 -20.66 55.89
CA SER A 814 42.61 -20.45 56.23
C SER A 814 43.41 -21.76 56.20
N GLY A 815 44.59 -21.72 55.57
CA GLY A 815 45.46 -22.89 55.37
C GLY A 815 45.09 -23.79 54.17
N MET A 816 44.10 -23.42 53.35
CA MET A 816 43.81 -24.11 52.09
C MET A 816 45.01 -24.00 51.14
N LYS A 817 45.52 -25.15 50.68
CA LYS A 817 46.63 -25.21 49.72
C LYS A 817 46.14 -25.56 48.33
N LEU A 818 46.53 -24.76 47.34
CA LEU A 818 46.48 -25.13 45.93
C LEU A 818 47.76 -25.90 45.58
N LYS A 819 47.62 -27.12 45.07
CA LYS A 819 48.75 -27.99 44.76
C LYS A 819 48.84 -28.22 43.26
N GLY A 820 49.99 -27.88 42.66
CA GLY A 820 50.27 -28.20 41.26
C GLY A 820 51.14 -29.45 41.11
N ARG A 821 50.77 -30.32 40.16
CA ARG A 821 51.64 -31.35 39.60
C ARG A 821 52.13 -30.88 38.23
N ARG A 822 53.44 -30.74 38.09
CA ARG A 822 54.11 -30.25 36.88
C ARG A 822 54.23 -31.32 35.77
N GLY A 823 53.84 -30.96 34.55
CA GLY A 823 54.14 -31.63 33.29
C GLY A 823 55.11 -30.78 32.43
N SER A 824 55.49 -31.26 31.24
CA SER A 824 56.41 -30.56 30.32
C SER A 824 55.77 -29.37 29.59
N GLY A 825 54.45 -29.33 29.46
CA GLY A 825 53.70 -28.18 28.92
C GLY A 825 52.32 -28.01 29.56
N SER A 826 52.16 -28.58 30.77
CA SER A 826 50.91 -28.54 31.51
C SER A 826 51.14 -28.50 33.01
N VAL A 827 50.17 -27.99 33.74
CA VAL A 827 50.09 -28.07 35.20
C VAL A 827 48.72 -28.58 35.59
N ARG A 828 48.70 -29.70 36.32
CA ARG A 828 47.48 -30.22 36.94
C ARG A 828 47.36 -29.69 38.36
N LEU A 829 46.41 -28.79 38.59
CA LEU A 829 46.12 -28.23 39.90
C LEU A 829 45.12 -29.10 40.65
N SER A 830 45.23 -29.14 41.97
CA SER A 830 44.32 -29.85 42.87
C SER A 830 44.16 -29.11 44.19
N TRP A 831 42.96 -29.19 44.77
CA TRP A 831 42.61 -28.52 46.02
C TRP A 831 41.60 -29.33 46.83
N ARG A 832 41.44 -28.98 48.11
CA ARG A 832 40.45 -29.62 48.98
C ARG A 832 39.10 -28.89 48.86
N ARG A 833 38.15 -29.48 48.11
CA ARG A 833 36.78 -28.96 47.97
C ARG A 833 36.08 -28.69 49.31
N SER A 834 36.32 -29.52 50.35
CA SER A 834 35.73 -29.36 51.68
C SER A 834 36.20 -28.11 52.43
N LYS A 835 37.25 -27.42 51.94
CA LYS A 835 37.75 -26.15 52.50
C LYS A 835 37.14 -24.92 51.84
N VAL A 836 36.21 -25.10 50.90
CA VAL A 836 35.47 -24.02 50.24
C VAL A 836 34.02 -24.11 50.67
N THR A 837 33.53 -23.07 51.32
CA THR A 837 32.18 -23.01 51.84
C THR A 837 31.55 -21.70 51.42
N ASP A 838 30.33 -21.81 50.91
CA ASP A 838 29.43 -20.67 50.81
C ASP A 838 28.15 -21.03 51.57
N ARG A 839 27.73 -20.17 52.50
CA ARG A 839 26.56 -20.41 53.36
C ARG A 839 25.34 -19.62 52.88
N GLU A 840 25.50 -18.75 51.88
CA GLU A 840 24.44 -17.89 51.37
C GLU A 840 23.91 -18.49 50.05
N SER A 841 24.28 -17.97 48.89
CA SER A 841 23.74 -18.44 47.59
C SER A 841 24.26 -19.81 47.14
N GLY A 842 25.31 -20.31 47.79
CA GLY A 842 25.98 -21.57 47.49
C GLY A 842 27.01 -21.44 46.37
N LEU A 843 27.91 -22.42 46.27
CA LEU A 843 29.02 -22.38 45.30
C LEU A 843 28.53 -22.70 43.87
N ALA A 844 28.78 -21.80 42.91
CA ALA A 844 28.55 -22.05 41.48
C ALA A 844 29.73 -22.77 40.82
N GLY A 845 30.96 -22.39 41.18
CA GLY A 845 32.15 -22.96 40.55
C GLY A 845 33.45 -22.30 40.98
N TYR A 846 34.44 -22.42 40.10
CA TYR A 846 35.73 -21.77 40.26
C TYR A 846 36.17 -21.08 38.97
N LEU A 847 36.85 -19.96 39.16
CA LEU A 847 37.65 -19.30 38.14
C LEU A 847 39.11 -19.58 38.42
N LEU A 848 39.88 -19.74 37.35
CA LEU A 848 41.32 -19.94 37.41
C LEU A 848 42.00 -18.89 36.55
N ALA A 849 42.83 -18.07 37.18
CA ALA A 849 43.72 -17.12 36.53
C ALA A 849 45.18 -17.54 36.73
N TYR A 850 46.04 -17.31 35.75
CA TYR A 850 47.46 -17.66 35.82
C TYR A 850 48.33 -16.73 34.98
N ALA A 851 49.57 -16.52 35.43
CA ALA A 851 50.55 -15.69 34.74
C ALA A 851 51.95 -16.32 34.89
N PRO A 852 52.86 -16.10 33.91
CA PRO A 852 54.25 -16.47 34.06
C PRO A 852 54.94 -15.63 35.15
N GLY A 853 55.89 -16.23 35.87
CA GLY A 853 56.63 -15.61 36.98
C GLY A 853 55.97 -15.81 38.35
N SER A 854 56.48 -15.09 39.35
CA SER A 854 56.08 -15.18 40.77
C SER A 854 54.97 -14.20 41.18
N ALA A 855 54.54 -13.32 40.26
CA ALA A 855 53.50 -12.35 40.54
C ALA A 855 52.13 -13.04 40.64
N ALA A 856 51.41 -12.80 41.74
CA ALA A 856 50.08 -13.35 41.93
C ALA A 856 49.09 -12.70 40.94
N PRO A 857 48.26 -13.50 40.23
CA PRO A 857 47.13 -12.98 39.49
C PRO A 857 46.17 -12.15 40.38
N PRO A 858 45.32 -11.26 39.82
CA PRO A 858 44.40 -10.39 40.57
C PRO A 858 43.44 -11.13 41.51
N GLU A 859 43.01 -10.48 42.58
CA GLU A 859 41.97 -11.02 43.46
C GLU A 859 40.65 -11.19 42.69
N GLY A 860 39.88 -12.23 43.02
CA GLY A 860 38.64 -12.55 42.29
C GLY A 860 38.85 -13.13 40.89
N CYS A 861 40.10 -13.35 40.47
CA CYS A 861 40.44 -13.99 39.19
C CYS A 861 39.86 -13.24 37.97
N GLY A 862 39.79 -11.90 38.06
CA GLY A 862 39.45 -11.04 36.93
C GLY A 862 40.54 -11.01 35.86
N ALA A 863 40.18 -10.55 34.67
CA ALA A 863 41.13 -10.32 33.59
C ALA A 863 42.07 -9.15 33.94
N ALA A 864 43.37 -9.30 33.64
CA ALA A 864 44.37 -8.25 33.75
C ALA A 864 45.47 -8.47 32.70
N ALA A 865 46.22 -7.41 32.37
CA ALA A 865 47.32 -7.49 31.42
C ALA A 865 48.36 -8.55 31.86
N GLY A 866 48.72 -9.45 30.96
CA GLY A 866 49.67 -10.54 31.24
C GLY A 866 49.12 -11.72 32.04
N VAL A 867 47.82 -11.73 32.34
CA VAL A 867 47.14 -12.80 33.09
C VAL A 867 46.17 -13.54 32.17
N ALA A 868 46.37 -14.86 32.02
CA ALA A 868 45.45 -15.73 31.30
C ALA A 868 44.37 -16.26 32.24
N VAL A 869 43.15 -16.44 31.71
CA VAL A 869 42.01 -17.03 32.43
C VAL A 869 41.63 -18.35 31.75
N HIS A 870 41.32 -19.38 32.53
CA HIS A 870 40.86 -20.66 32.01
C HIS A 870 39.52 -20.48 31.25
N GLY A 871 39.46 -20.95 29.99
CA GLY A 871 38.38 -20.60 29.05
C GLY A 871 36.98 -21.13 29.38
N SER A 872 36.85 -22.08 30.30
CA SER A 872 35.55 -22.54 30.81
C SER A 872 35.49 -22.44 32.34
N PRO A 873 34.35 -22.00 32.92
CA PRO A 873 34.13 -22.06 34.36
C PRO A 873 34.29 -23.49 34.87
N ILE A 874 35.02 -23.66 35.97
CA ILE A 874 35.28 -24.97 36.56
C ILE A 874 34.09 -25.34 37.45
N PRO A 875 33.46 -26.52 37.30
CA PRO A 875 32.29 -26.90 38.09
C PRO A 875 32.53 -26.91 39.60
N ALA A 876 31.51 -26.57 40.41
CA ALA A 876 31.59 -26.56 41.87
C ALA A 876 32.00 -27.90 42.51
N THR A 877 31.80 -29.03 41.82
CA THR A 877 32.16 -30.37 42.27
C THR A 877 33.63 -30.73 42.00
N ALA A 878 34.32 -29.95 41.17
CA ALA A 878 35.69 -30.22 40.78
C ALA A 878 36.64 -30.15 41.99
N LYS A 879 37.64 -31.04 41.96
CA LYS A 879 38.74 -31.10 42.94
C LYS A 879 40.10 -30.89 42.28
N ARG A 880 40.12 -30.77 40.95
CA ARG A 880 41.30 -30.67 40.10
C ARG A 880 40.93 -30.05 38.75
N VAL A 881 41.91 -29.41 38.10
CA VAL A 881 41.83 -28.89 36.73
C VAL A 881 43.22 -29.00 36.11
N GLU A 882 43.28 -29.19 34.79
CA GLU A 882 44.55 -29.24 34.05
C GLU A 882 44.63 -28.05 33.12
N VAL A 883 45.73 -27.29 33.22
CA VAL A 883 46.06 -26.19 32.32
C VAL A 883 47.15 -26.69 31.37
N THR A 884 46.90 -26.61 30.07
CA THR A 884 47.81 -27.02 29.00
C THR A 884 48.31 -25.80 28.22
N GLY A 885 49.31 -26.00 27.36
CA GLY A 885 49.88 -24.91 26.53
C GLY A 885 50.81 -23.98 27.29
N LEU A 886 51.34 -24.43 28.43
CA LEU A 886 52.31 -23.69 29.22
C LEU A 886 53.73 -23.90 28.69
N LEU A 887 54.60 -22.90 28.82
CA LEU A 887 56.00 -23.01 28.41
C LEU A 887 56.75 -23.99 29.32
N PRO A 888 57.56 -24.93 28.77
CA PRO A 888 58.43 -25.80 29.56
C PRO A 888 59.45 -25.02 30.40
N GLY A 889 59.85 -25.57 31.55
CA GLY A 889 60.85 -24.98 32.46
C GLY A 889 60.52 -23.59 33.03
N THR A 890 59.28 -23.12 32.90
CA THR A 890 58.86 -21.76 33.26
C THR A 890 58.06 -21.76 34.56
N ASP A 891 58.31 -20.77 35.43
CA ASP A 891 57.51 -20.53 36.62
C ASP A 891 56.16 -19.94 36.24
N TYR A 892 55.08 -20.51 36.76
CA TYR A 892 53.74 -19.95 36.66
C TYR A 892 53.13 -19.78 38.05
N THR A 893 52.53 -18.61 38.28
CA THR A 893 51.69 -18.37 39.45
C THR A 893 50.23 -18.50 39.06
N PHE A 894 49.54 -19.41 39.74
CA PHE A 894 48.12 -19.68 39.56
C PHE A 894 47.33 -19.09 40.72
N ARG A 895 46.13 -18.58 40.45
CA ARG A 895 45.14 -18.21 41.46
C ARG A 895 43.81 -18.88 41.15
N LEU A 896 43.30 -19.62 42.12
CA LEU A 896 41.99 -20.26 42.06
C LEU A 896 41.03 -19.48 42.94
N CYS A 897 39.96 -18.94 42.36
CA CYS A 897 38.93 -18.19 43.05
C CYS A 897 37.62 -18.96 43.03
N ALA A 898 37.00 -19.13 44.19
CA ALA A 898 35.64 -19.65 44.29
C ALA A 898 34.64 -18.57 43.89
N VAL A 899 33.58 -18.97 43.17
CA VAL A 899 32.48 -18.09 42.75
C VAL A 899 31.16 -18.71 43.20
N ASP A 900 30.32 -17.92 43.86
CA ASP A 900 28.98 -18.35 44.26
C ASP A 900 27.94 -18.17 43.15
N LYS A 901 26.67 -18.49 43.43
CA LYS A 901 25.57 -18.36 42.47
C LYS A 901 25.10 -16.92 42.26
N ALA A 902 25.51 -15.98 43.11
CA ALA A 902 25.26 -14.55 42.98
C ALA A 902 26.37 -13.80 42.22
N ASP A 903 27.40 -14.53 41.74
CA ASP A 903 28.63 -14.03 41.10
C ASP A 903 29.56 -13.23 42.02
N ASN A 904 29.50 -13.43 43.35
CA ASN A 904 30.54 -12.95 44.24
C ASN A 904 31.79 -13.84 44.15
N ARG A 905 32.96 -13.20 44.16
CA ARG A 905 34.24 -13.87 43.88
C ARG A 905 35.16 -13.79 45.08
N ALA A 906 35.65 -14.93 45.55
CA ALA A 906 36.64 -14.99 46.61
C ALA A 906 37.98 -14.40 46.14
N ALA A 907 38.76 -13.81 47.07
CA ALA A 907 40.12 -13.33 46.79
C ALA A 907 41.01 -14.41 46.15
N GLY A 908 40.77 -15.68 46.51
CA GLY A 908 41.39 -16.86 45.90
C GLY A 908 42.65 -17.35 46.63
N VAL A 909 43.09 -18.55 46.29
CA VAL A 909 44.34 -19.14 46.80
C VAL A 909 45.35 -19.28 45.67
N THR A 910 46.63 -19.06 45.97
CA THR A 910 47.69 -19.08 44.98
C THR A 910 48.59 -20.33 45.08
N ALA A 911 49.23 -20.67 43.97
CA ALA A 911 50.33 -21.62 43.91
C ALA A 911 51.33 -21.20 42.84
N VAL A 912 52.62 -21.32 43.15
CA VAL A 912 53.69 -21.19 42.17
C VAL A 912 54.14 -22.58 41.76
N VAL A 913 54.22 -22.84 40.46
CA VAL A 913 54.61 -24.14 39.91
C VAL A 913 55.53 -23.93 38.71
N THR A 914 56.74 -24.46 38.79
CA THR A 914 57.64 -24.58 37.64
C THR A 914 57.24 -25.78 36.81
N THR A 915 56.95 -25.58 35.51
CA THR A 915 56.77 -26.69 34.56
C THR A 915 58.05 -27.51 34.45
N LYS A 916 57.95 -28.78 34.03
CA LYS A 916 59.16 -29.58 33.78
C LYS A 916 59.92 -28.96 32.62
N ALA A 917 61.26 -29.00 32.68
CA ALA A 917 62.06 -28.82 31.49
C ALA A 917 61.66 -29.85 30.43
N ALA A 918 61.82 -29.47 29.16
CA ALA A 918 61.46 -30.30 28.01
C ALA A 918 62.08 -31.70 28.08
#